data_AF-A0A945WG18-F1
#
_entry.id   AF-A0A945WG18-F1
#
_cell.length_a   1.000
_cell.length_b   1.000
_cell.length_c   1.000
_cell.angle_alpha   90.00
_cell.angle_beta   90.00
_cell.angle_gamma   90.00
#
_symmetry.space_group_name_H-M   'P 1'
#
loop_
_entity.id
_entity.type
_entity.pdbx_description
1 polymer ?
#
loop_
_entity_poly.entity_id
_entity_poly.type
_entity_poly.pdbx_seq_one_letter_code
_entity_poly.pdbx_strand_id
1 'polypeptide(L)'
;MLLVNDSRAQEERAWRWAFPNFNGLDFSSGSPVLTNDSLTGAEGTAAICDAQGNLVFYSNGNKVWQANGTIMQGGTGLIGSTGSTQSSIVVPSILSTTRYYLFCIDSDAGADGLQYYDVEMTLNGGQGGVVGPTLLLDTAVEKLSAVKHANDRDYWVLGHRWESDDFTAFLVDLNGVNQTPVVSSVGIEHLNSSGSGEERGQMKISPDGAWVATCNFSSGYVQLFRFNNATGGVSDPITLHGASAGFFPYGVEFSNDSKKLFVARGDNTPGALKLFQFDLDHINEDCLLASETPIADTGAFPFRIPGDLQLGTNGEIYIGSYDGGTGSNTALDVVHEPTKMGVDSDFDEGGLSVNFGVNLGLSNFVSTFLSDGITYEFSTNCDQDTTWFFPEDTLGVDSVQWVFGDPTSGANTSSTLNAGHVFTTPDTFQVTLYSHTGNDVDTFVRDVIIWDTALNLLGNDTTFCSGQSVTLDASWYNSCYVWADSSTNSTFTTNQAGWHWVDVFHQSCQFRDSVFVTLVSNPPQFNLGNDTSVCADVNFVLDPDLQNAFYTWHDGSHDTTFVVDSTGVYWLSASNACGTTTDTLHVELNAAAQPILQFPEDTTVCDTVGLTLDVTFEDAIYEWSDGSTVPTKFINQAGIYWVRVGNSCDTVSDTINVILDSVIFNILPNVSVLCDQGDTIRLLATEDSLVVDWSVGPNSSVLTVANPGTYFFTHENTCGVFSDTSRVLIWDTGFVFTIGNDTAVCIDNDTIVIGNASERFPFDYAWSTGSTLQNIGVFSGVFAVTATNRCVTLTDQISIGVPEEVRIIEPMSRTLCPGETKNLSLSVFDIQSAEWSTGDTGSIINISNSEIITVRIFDADGCLQTDSISLNDFCPGIVNINNVFTPNGDGINDELCAELQNVKSYTLILFDRWGNEIFRDNGSYPCWDGKINGEQAHEGTYFFILETLDYQDESASHRGSFTLFR
;
A
#
# COMPACT_ATOMS: atom_id res chain seq x y z
N MET A 1 -35.83 -42.08 -16.14
CA MET A 1 -35.38 -41.91 -14.75
C MET A 1 -34.35 -40.81 -14.83
N LEU A 2 -34.78 -39.60 -14.50
CA LEU A 2 -34.03 -38.36 -14.72
C LEU A 2 -32.80 -38.33 -13.80
N LEU A 3 -31.64 -38.06 -14.39
CA LEU A 3 -30.53 -37.41 -13.72
C LEU A 3 -30.77 -35.92 -13.92
N VAL A 4 -31.11 -35.21 -12.84
CA VAL A 4 -30.98 -33.76 -12.78
C VAL A 4 -29.65 -33.52 -12.09
N ASN A 5 -28.70 -32.97 -12.84
CA ASN A 5 -27.57 -32.24 -12.27
C ASN A 5 -28.15 -30.96 -11.68
N ASP A 6 -28.25 -30.88 -10.37
CA ASP A 6 -28.22 -29.60 -9.67
C ASP A 6 -26.83 -29.51 -9.05
N SER A 7 -25.85 -29.07 -9.83
CA SER A 7 -24.85 -28.14 -9.28
C SER A 7 -25.63 -26.91 -8.84
N ARG A 8 -25.22 -26.20 -7.78
CA ARG A 8 -25.70 -24.81 -7.64
C ARG A 8 -25.10 -24.01 -8.79
N ALA A 9 -25.79 -24.04 -9.93
CA ALA A 9 -25.48 -23.27 -11.10
C ALA A 9 -25.58 -21.79 -10.74
N GLN A 10 -24.60 -21.00 -11.19
CA GLN A 10 -24.70 -19.55 -11.31
C GLN A 10 -26.11 -19.19 -11.76
N GLU A 11 -26.81 -18.27 -11.08
CA GLU A 11 -28.12 -17.88 -11.58
C GLU A 11 -27.95 -17.24 -12.95
N GLU A 12 -28.50 -17.86 -13.99
CA GLU A 12 -28.29 -17.53 -15.41
C GLU A 12 -29.04 -16.24 -15.84
N ARG A 13 -29.17 -15.29 -14.92
CA ARG A 13 -30.03 -14.09 -14.96
C ARG A 13 -29.61 -13.06 -15.99
N ALA A 14 -28.34 -13.05 -16.38
CA ALA A 14 -27.75 -12.05 -17.29
C ALA A 14 -27.33 -12.62 -18.66
N TRP A 15 -27.73 -13.85 -19.00
CA TRP A 15 -27.37 -14.51 -20.27
C TRP A 15 -27.93 -13.86 -21.53
N ARG A 16 -28.99 -13.06 -21.41
CA ARG A 16 -29.70 -12.49 -22.55
C ARG A 16 -29.75 -10.98 -22.43
N TRP A 17 -29.17 -10.31 -23.41
CA TRP A 17 -29.19 -8.85 -23.50
C TRP A 17 -30.22 -8.40 -24.53
N ALA A 18 -30.81 -7.24 -24.26
CA ALA A 18 -31.70 -6.54 -25.17
C ALA A 18 -31.37 -5.05 -25.07
N PHE A 19 -30.85 -4.48 -26.14
CA PHE A 19 -30.25 -3.13 -26.13
C PHE A 19 -30.66 -2.36 -27.40
N PRO A 20 -30.39 -1.03 -27.46
CA PRO A 20 -30.94 -0.15 -28.48
C PRO A 20 -30.80 -0.63 -29.92
N ASN A 21 -31.73 -0.16 -30.75
CA ASN A 21 -31.86 -0.47 -32.18
C ASN A 21 -32.15 -1.95 -32.49
N PHE A 22 -33.00 -2.62 -31.70
CA PHE A 22 -33.47 -3.99 -31.96
C PHE A 22 -32.41 -5.09 -31.81
N ASN A 23 -31.31 -4.79 -31.12
CA ASN A 23 -30.16 -5.70 -30.99
C ASN A 23 -30.20 -6.46 -29.67
N GLY A 24 -29.91 -7.77 -29.70
CA GLY A 24 -29.71 -8.55 -28.48
C GLY A 24 -28.53 -9.51 -28.59
N LEU A 25 -28.06 -10.00 -27.45
CA LEU A 25 -27.00 -11.01 -27.35
C LEU A 25 -27.43 -12.17 -26.46
N ASP A 26 -26.90 -13.35 -26.76
CA ASP A 26 -27.09 -14.59 -26.02
C ASP A 26 -25.75 -15.22 -25.65
N PHE A 27 -25.50 -15.35 -24.37
CA PHE A 27 -24.27 -15.91 -23.82
C PHE A 27 -24.39 -17.36 -23.37
N SER A 28 -25.55 -18.01 -23.51
CA SER A 28 -25.81 -19.38 -23.03
C SER A 28 -24.89 -20.46 -23.64
N SER A 29 -24.17 -20.12 -24.72
CA SER A 29 -23.19 -21.01 -25.35
C SER A 29 -21.75 -20.81 -24.86
N GLY A 30 -21.51 -19.85 -23.97
CA GLY A 30 -20.18 -19.37 -23.56
C GLY A 30 -19.57 -18.33 -24.51
N SER A 31 -20.16 -18.14 -25.70
CA SER A 31 -19.80 -17.06 -26.63
C SER A 31 -21.05 -16.27 -27.02
N PRO A 32 -20.94 -14.96 -27.32
CA PRO A 32 -22.07 -14.13 -27.68
C PRO A 32 -22.66 -14.57 -29.02
N VAL A 33 -23.95 -14.90 -29.02
CA VAL A 33 -24.75 -15.19 -30.21
C VAL A 33 -25.74 -14.05 -30.44
N LEU A 34 -25.74 -13.48 -31.64
CA LEU A 34 -26.65 -12.40 -31.98
C LEU A 34 -28.11 -12.86 -31.95
N THR A 35 -28.94 -12.06 -31.27
CA THR A 35 -30.39 -12.15 -31.29
C THR A 35 -31.01 -10.81 -31.69
N ASN A 36 -32.31 -10.81 -31.96
CA ASN A 36 -33.05 -9.57 -32.21
C ASN A 36 -34.12 -9.41 -31.15
N ASP A 37 -34.40 -8.16 -30.79
CA ASP A 37 -35.47 -7.80 -29.86
C ASP A 37 -36.45 -6.79 -30.49
N SER A 38 -37.30 -6.19 -29.66
CA SER A 38 -38.25 -5.14 -30.05
C SER A 38 -38.01 -3.81 -29.32
N LEU A 39 -36.84 -3.68 -28.68
CA LEU A 39 -36.44 -2.54 -27.90
C LEU A 39 -36.05 -1.37 -28.82
N THR A 40 -36.56 -0.19 -28.48
CA THR A 40 -36.27 1.08 -29.15
C THR A 40 -35.65 2.05 -28.16
N GLY A 41 -34.69 2.86 -28.58
CA GLY A 41 -34.05 3.84 -27.70
C GLY A 41 -32.65 4.19 -28.21
N ALA A 42 -31.87 4.88 -27.37
CA ALA A 42 -30.47 5.18 -27.66
C ALA A 42 -29.53 4.81 -26.50
N GLU A 43 -30.03 4.86 -25.27
CA GLU A 43 -29.22 4.67 -24.06
C GLU A 43 -29.67 3.45 -23.24
N GLY A 44 -29.44 3.46 -21.92
CA GLY A 44 -29.46 2.28 -21.07
C GLY A 44 -30.76 1.48 -21.16
N THR A 45 -30.64 0.19 -20.86
CA THR A 45 -31.73 -0.79 -20.93
C THR A 45 -31.59 -1.80 -19.81
N ALA A 46 -32.57 -2.68 -19.63
CA ALA A 46 -32.48 -3.82 -18.73
C ALA A 46 -33.10 -5.06 -19.37
N ALA A 47 -32.53 -6.22 -19.07
CA ALA A 47 -33.08 -7.52 -19.41
C ALA A 47 -32.95 -8.45 -18.20
N ILE A 48 -33.78 -9.47 -18.12
CA ILE A 48 -33.66 -10.47 -17.06
C ILE A 48 -34.03 -11.85 -17.58
N CYS A 49 -33.22 -12.84 -17.23
CA CYS A 49 -33.54 -14.25 -17.39
C CYS A 49 -34.11 -14.87 -16.12
N ASP A 50 -34.79 -16.01 -16.28
CA ASP A 50 -35.05 -16.90 -15.16
C ASP A 50 -33.76 -17.61 -14.72
N ALA A 51 -33.83 -18.38 -13.64
CA ALA A 51 -32.67 -19.12 -13.13
C ALA A 51 -32.21 -20.25 -14.08
N GLN A 52 -32.91 -20.47 -15.19
CA GLN A 52 -32.57 -21.44 -16.25
C GLN A 52 -32.17 -20.73 -17.56
N GLY A 53 -31.83 -19.44 -17.48
CA GLY A 53 -31.23 -18.70 -18.59
C GLY A 53 -32.22 -18.30 -19.69
N ASN A 54 -33.52 -18.51 -19.47
CA ASN A 54 -34.55 -18.10 -20.42
C ASN A 54 -34.91 -16.63 -20.19
N LEU A 55 -34.87 -15.82 -21.25
CA LEU A 55 -35.31 -14.43 -21.19
C LEU A 55 -36.76 -14.35 -20.70
N VAL A 56 -37.01 -13.54 -19.68
CA VAL A 56 -38.35 -13.32 -19.10
C VAL A 56 -38.97 -12.07 -19.72
N PHE A 57 -38.30 -10.93 -19.56
CA PHE A 57 -38.70 -9.64 -20.11
C PHE A 57 -37.50 -8.69 -20.21
N TYR A 58 -37.70 -7.57 -20.91
CA TYR A 58 -36.72 -6.49 -21.02
C TYR A 58 -37.40 -5.12 -21.09
N SER A 59 -36.66 -4.07 -20.79
CA SER A 59 -37.15 -2.70 -20.67
C SER A 59 -36.13 -1.67 -21.13
N ASN A 60 -36.62 -0.51 -21.55
CA ASN A 60 -35.84 0.69 -21.85
C ASN A 60 -36.20 1.84 -20.89
N GLY A 61 -36.65 1.52 -19.68
CA GLY A 61 -37.16 2.49 -18.71
C GLY A 61 -38.57 3.00 -18.97
N ASN A 62 -38.98 3.18 -20.23
CA ASN A 62 -40.30 3.70 -20.61
C ASN A 62 -41.34 2.61 -20.93
N LYS A 63 -40.89 1.46 -21.43
CA LYS A 63 -41.72 0.32 -21.84
C LYS A 63 -41.14 -0.99 -21.36
N VAL A 64 -42.00 -1.99 -21.21
CA VAL A 64 -41.64 -3.36 -20.86
C VAL A 64 -42.17 -4.31 -21.92
N TRP A 65 -41.27 -5.11 -22.47
CA TRP A 65 -41.57 -6.15 -23.45
C TRP A 65 -41.41 -7.53 -22.83
N GLN A 66 -42.32 -8.43 -23.19
CA GLN A 66 -42.16 -9.86 -22.95
C GLN A 66 -41.00 -10.40 -23.81
N ALA A 67 -40.50 -11.58 -23.45
CA ALA A 67 -39.46 -12.30 -24.22
C ALA A 67 -39.78 -12.47 -25.72
N ASN A 68 -41.06 -12.52 -26.11
CA ASN A 68 -41.50 -12.65 -27.50
C ASN A 68 -41.56 -11.31 -28.28
N GLY A 69 -41.18 -10.18 -27.66
CA GLY A 69 -41.21 -8.85 -28.26
C GLY A 69 -42.56 -8.14 -28.24
N THR A 70 -43.59 -8.69 -27.59
CA THR A 70 -44.86 -7.98 -27.36
C THR A 70 -44.82 -7.17 -26.07
N ILE A 71 -45.49 -6.02 -26.04
CA ILE A 71 -45.57 -5.17 -24.86
C ILE A 71 -46.34 -5.89 -23.74
N MET A 72 -45.79 -5.87 -22.52
CA MET A 72 -46.45 -6.42 -21.33
C MET A 72 -47.63 -5.54 -20.91
N GLN A 73 -48.69 -6.12 -20.33
CA GLN A 73 -49.82 -5.33 -19.84
C GLN A 73 -49.35 -4.35 -18.75
N GLY A 74 -49.70 -3.07 -18.88
CA GLY A 74 -49.19 -2.01 -17.98
C GLY A 74 -47.77 -1.54 -18.29
N GLY A 75 -47.07 -2.18 -19.23
CA GLY A 75 -45.68 -1.92 -19.62
C GLY A 75 -45.50 -0.75 -20.60
N THR A 76 -46.30 0.31 -20.54
CA THR A 76 -46.14 1.50 -21.40
C THR A 76 -46.28 2.79 -20.61
N GLY A 77 -45.47 3.79 -20.94
CA GLY A 77 -45.55 5.09 -20.27
C GLY A 77 -45.04 5.00 -18.83
N LEU A 78 -44.03 4.16 -18.61
CA LEU A 78 -43.26 4.16 -17.37
C LEU A 78 -42.44 5.45 -17.32
N ILE A 79 -42.08 5.84 -16.10
CA ILE A 79 -41.41 7.10 -15.80
C ILE A 79 -39.94 7.14 -16.22
N GLY A 80 -39.33 5.99 -16.52
CA GLY A 80 -37.99 5.98 -17.08
C GLY A 80 -37.95 6.54 -18.49
N SER A 81 -36.77 6.99 -18.91
CA SER A 81 -36.54 7.58 -20.23
C SER A 81 -35.67 6.70 -21.12
N THR A 82 -35.89 6.78 -22.43
CA THR A 82 -35.03 6.10 -23.41
C THR A 82 -33.70 6.82 -23.67
N GLY A 83 -33.52 7.98 -23.03
CA GLY A 83 -32.33 8.81 -23.06
C GLY A 83 -31.81 9.12 -21.67
N SER A 84 -31.96 8.18 -20.73
CA SER A 84 -31.16 8.15 -19.51
C SER A 84 -30.01 7.17 -19.70
N THR A 85 -28.80 7.56 -19.28
CA THR A 85 -27.57 6.75 -19.36
C THR A 85 -27.82 5.33 -18.84
N GLN A 86 -28.31 5.17 -17.60
CA GLN A 86 -28.81 3.90 -17.06
C GLN A 86 -30.30 3.97 -16.74
N SER A 87 -31.14 3.80 -17.77
CA SER A 87 -32.60 3.99 -17.67
C SER A 87 -33.33 3.02 -16.73
N SER A 88 -32.84 1.79 -16.61
CA SER A 88 -33.52 0.74 -15.86
C SER A 88 -32.59 -0.37 -15.40
N ILE A 89 -33.01 -1.10 -14.37
CA ILE A 89 -32.39 -2.35 -13.90
C ILE A 89 -33.48 -3.25 -13.30
N VAL A 90 -33.32 -4.57 -13.38
CA VAL A 90 -34.29 -5.55 -12.88
C VAL A 90 -33.68 -6.39 -11.76
N VAL A 91 -34.41 -6.50 -10.64
CA VAL A 91 -34.04 -7.34 -9.50
C VAL A 91 -35.13 -8.40 -9.27
N PRO A 92 -34.79 -9.70 -9.18
CA PRO A 92 -35.78 -10.74 -8.91
C PRO A 92 -36.32 -10.68 -7.47
N SER A 93 -37.54 -11.17 -7.25
CA SER A 93 -38.07 -11.36 -5.90
C SER A 93 -37.44 -12.57 -5.24
N ILE A 94 -37.14 -12.47 -3.94
CA ILE A 94 -36.53 -13.56 -3.17
C ILE A 94 -37.51 -14.70 -2.90
N LEU A 95 -38.79 -14.38 -2.69
CA LEU A 95 -39.83 -15.35 -2.34
C LEU A 95 -40.59 -15.90 -3.55
N SER A 96 -40.36 -15.37 -4.76
CA SER A 96 -41.14 -15.73 -5.95
C SER A 96 -40.28 -15.81 -7.19
N THR A 97 -40.40 -16.93 -7.90
CA THR A 97 -39.76 -17.13 -9.21
C THR A 97 -40.50 -16.40 -10.35
N THR A 98 -41.67 -15.81 -10.09
CA THR A 98 -42.50 -15.14 -11.10
C THR A 98 -42.62 -13.64 -10.87
N ARG A 99 -42.09 -13.10 -9.77
CA ARG A 99 -42.15 -11.69 -9.43
C ARG A 99 -40.77 -11.04 -9.54
N TYR A 100 -40.72 -9.85 -10.10
CA TYR A 100 -39.52 -9.05 -10.31
C TYR A 100 -39.81 -7.58 -9.97
N TYR A 101 -38.78 -6.83 -9.60
CA TYR A 101 -38.83 -5.40 -9.37
C TYR A 101 -38.04 -4.71 -10.48
N LEU A 102 -38.73 -3.90 -11.28
CA LEU A 102 -38.12 -3.09 -12.33
C LEU A 102 -37.94 -1.66 -11.80
N PHE A 103 -36.69 -1.24 -11.66
CA PHE A 103 -36.35 0.14 -11.28
C PHE A 103 -36.14 0.95 -12.55
N CYS A 104 -36.68 2.16 -12.59
CA CYS A 104 -36.59 3.08 -13.72
C CYS A 104 -36.15 4.48 -13.24
N ILE A 105 -35.29 5.12 -14.01
CA ILE A 105 -34.80 6.49 -13.77
C ILE A 105 -35.21 7.41 -14.91
N ASP A 106 -35.67 8.61 -14.56
CA ASP A 106 -35.95 9.73 -15.48
C ASP A 106 -34.66 10.30 -16.10
N SER A 107 -34.75 10.97 -17.25
CA SER A 107 -33.58 11.60 -17.91
C SER A 107 -33.40 13.05 -17.47
N ASP A 108 -32.19 13.57 -17.64
CA ASP A 108 -31.86 14.98 -17.39
C ASP A 108 -32.20 15.45 -15.96
N ALA A 109 -32.08 14.53 -14.99
CA ALA A 109 -32.46 14.74 -13.58
C ALA A 109 -33.89 15.31 -13.40
N GLY A 110 -34.83 14.81 -14.20
CA GLY A 110 -36.22 15.23 -14.18
C GLY A 110 -36.96 14.93 -12.86
N ALA A 111 -38.14 15.53 -12.74
CA ALA A 111 -38.93 15.53 -11.50
C ALA A 111 -39.59 14.17 -11.17
N ASP A 112 -39.50 13.19 -12.08
CA ASP A 112 -40.01 11.84 -11.83
C ASP A 112 -38.96 10.94 -11.14
N GLY A 113 -37.68 11.33 -11.12
CA GLY A 113 -36.63 10.74 -10.29
C GLY A 113 -36.42 9.22 -10.47
N LEU A 114 -36.25 8.49 -9.35
CA LEU A 114 -36.10 7.02 -9.31
C LEU A 114 -37.37 6.38 -8.75
N GLN A 115 -37.94 5.42 -9.49
CA GLN A 115 -39.13 4.67 -9.08
C GLN A 115 -38.95 3.18 -9.37
N TYR A 116 -39.75 2.34 -8.73
CA TYR A 116 -39.83 0.92 -9.07
C TYR A 116 -41.26 0.47 -9.42
N TYR A 117 -41.32 -0.61 -10.19
CA TYR A 117 -42.53 -1.29 -10.61
C TYR A 117 -42.46 -2.77 -10.22
N ASP A 118 -43.57 -3.30 -9.74
CA ASP A 118 -43.78 -4.74 -9.58
C ASP A 118 -44.12 -5.37 -10.93
N VAL A 119 -43.31 -6.34 -11.36
CA VAL A 119 -43.55 -7.14 -12.57
C VAL A 119 -43.91 -8.56 -12.13
N GLU A 120 -45.17 -8.95 -12.33
CA GLU A 120 -45.66 -10.29 -11.95
C GLU A 120 -46.04 -11.08 -13.20
N MET A 121 -45.29 -12.15 -13.45
CA MET A 121 -45.39 -12.96 -14.65
C MET A 121 -46.66 -13.84 -14.69
N THR A 122 -47.30 -14.10 -13.54
CA THR A 122 -48.57 -14.85 -13.50
C THR A 122 -49.79 -14.04 -13.96
N LEU A 123 -49.68 -12.71 -14.05
CA LEU A 123 -50.77 -11.86 -14.53
C LEU A 123 -51.06 -12.08 -16.03
N ASN A 124 -52.24 -11.61 -16.46
CA ASN A 124 -52.71 -11.69 -17.85
C ASN A 124 -52.63 -13.11 -18.45
N GLY A 125 -52.96 -14.13 -17.66
CA GLY A 125 -52.93 -15.53 -18.10
C GLY A 125 -51.51 -16.06 -18.35
N GLY A 126 -50.52 -15.58 -17.60
CA GLY A 126 -49.11 -15.98 -17.74
C GLY A 126 -48.29 -15.16 -18.75
N GLN A 127 -48.83 -14.03 -19.23
CA GLN A 127 -48.14 -13.10 -20.12
C GLN A 127 -47.44 -11.96 -19.36
N GLY A 128 -47.57 -11.94 -18.03
CA GLY A 128 -47.05 -10.91 -17.16
C GLY A 128 -47.84 -9.61 -17.16
N GLY A 129 -47.65 -8.85 -16.09
CA GLY A 129 -48.22 -7.52 -15.90
C GLY A 129 -47.32 -6.65 -15.04
N VAL A 130 -47.31 -5.37 -15.35
CA VAL A 130 -46.55 -4.33 -14.63
C VAL A 130 -47.51 -3.52 -13.76
N VAL A 131 -47.17 -3.37 -12.49
CA VAL A 131 -47.95 -2.67 -11.46
C VAL A 131 -47.06 -1.64 -10.75
N GLY A 132 -47.56 -0.43 -10.53
CA GLY A 132 -46.79 0.67 -9.96
C GLY A 132 -47.16 2.00 -10.63
N PRO A 133 -46.32 3.05 -10.50
CA PRO A 133 -45.03 3.05 -9.81
C PRO A 133 -45.10 3.26 -8.30
N THR A 134 -44.00 2.95 -7.62
CA THR A 134 -43.68 3.44 -6.27
C THR A 134 -42.47 4.35 -6.35
N LEU A 135 -42.60 5.59 -5.85
CA LEU A 135 -41.53 6.58 -5.81
C LEU A 135 -40.49 6.24 -4.73
N LEU A 136 -39.21 6.28 -5.09
CA LEU A 136 -38.09 6.06 -4.17
C LEU A 136 -37.28 7.35 -3.96
N LEU A 137 -36.96 8.06 -5.04
CA LEU A 137 -36.32 9.37 -5.01
C LEU A 137 -37.06 10.32 -5.95
N ASP A 138 -37.34 11.53 -5.47
CA ASP A 138 -38.00 12.60 -6.20
C ASP A 138 -37.10 13.26 -7.26
N THR A 139 -35.79 13.30 -7.02
CA THR A 139 -34.79 13.71 -8.01
C THR A 139 -33.58 12.77 -7.96
N ALA A 140 -33.15 12.29 -9.13
CA ALA A 140 -32.04 11.35 -9.27
C ALA A 140 -31.25 11.65 -10.54
N VAL A 141 -29.95 11.36 -10.54
CA VAL A 141 -29.12 11.36 -11.76
C VAL A 141 -29.31 10.05 -12.52
N GLU A 142 -28.81 9.97 -13.75
CA GLU A 142 -28.97 8.81 -14.66
C GLU A 142 -28.06 7.61 -14.31
N LYS A 143 -27.78 7.43 -13.01
CA LYS A 143 -26.87 6.44 -12.46
C LYS A 143 -27.67 5.42 -11.66
N LEU A 144 -27.61 4.17 -12.08
CA LEU A 144 -28.36 3.07 -11.47
C LEU A 144 -27.54 1.78 -11.52
N SER A 145 -27.27 1.19 -10.37
CA SER A 145 -26.55 -0.08 -10.27
C SER A 145 -27.17 -0.94 -9.18
N ALA A 146 -26.88 -2.24 -9.19
CA ALA A 146 -27.34 -3.16 -8.16
C ALA A 146 -26.32 -4.27 -7.95
N VAL A 147 -26.28 -4.81 -6.73
CA VAL A 147 -25.40 -5.91 -6.34
C VAL A 147 -26.11 -6.79 -5.33
N LYS A 148 -25.70 -8.05 -5.19
CA LYS A 148 -26.21 -8.90 -4.13
C LYS A 148 -25.70 -8.41 -2.77
N HIS A 149 -26.53 -8.51 -1.75
CA HIS A 149 -26.14 -8.27 -0.37
C HIS A 149 -25.12 -9.33 0.07
N ALA A 150 -24.26 -9.01 1.03
CA ALA A 150 -23.30 -9.94 1.66
C ALA A 150 -23.91 -11.24 2.26
N ASN A 151 -25.24 -11.36 2.30
CA ASN A 151 -25.95 -12.54 2.80
C ASN A 151 -26.37 -13.49 1.66
N ASP A 152 -25.89 -13.22 0.45
CA ASP A 152 -26.11 -13.99 -0.76
C ASP A 152 -27.59 -14.30 -1.06
N ARG A 153 -28.49 -13.41 -0.64
CA ARG A 153 -29.93 -13.59 -0.86
C ARG A 153 -30.62 -12.29 -1.23
N ASP A 154 -30.36 -11.25 -0.45
CA ASP A 154 -30.97 -9.94 -0.64
C ASP A 154 -30.18 -9.14 -1.70
N TYR A 155 -30.71 -8.02 -2.16
CA TYR A 155 -30.05 -7.17 -3.15
C TYR A 155 -30.02 -5.71 -2.70
N TRP A 156 -28.93 -5.02 -3.01
CA TRP A 156 -28.86 -3.58 -2.94
C TRP A 156 -29.11 -2.98 -4.32
N VAL A 157 -29.95 -1.95 -4.39
CA VAL A 157 -30.12 -1.10 -5.56
C VAL A 157 -29.62 0.30 -5.23
N LEU A 158 -28.60 0.75 -5.93
CA LEU A 158 -27.91 2.00 -5.70
C LEU A 158 -28.32 3.03 -6.76
N GLY A 159 -28.81 4.16 -6.28
CA GLY A 159 -29.01 5.38 -7.07
C GLY A 159 -28.23 6.54 -6.47
N HIS A 160 -28.30 7.71 -7.10
CA HIS A 160 -27.67 8.92 -6.62
C HIS A 160 -28.61 10.11 -6.79
N ARG A 161 -28.78 10.89 -5.71
CA ARG A 161 -29.70 12.03 -5.70
C ARG A 161 -29.11 13.20 -6.49
N TRP A 162 -29.97 13.92 -7.20
CA TRP A 162 -29.55 15.11 -7.96
C TRP A 162 -29.24 16.30 -7.03
N GLU A 163 -28.30 17.18 -7.43
CA GLU A 163 -27.87 18.36 -6.65
C GLU A 163 -27.41 18.02 -5.23
N SER A 164 -26.73 16.88 -5.07
CA SER A 164 -26.11 16.44 -3.82
C SER A 164 -24.91 15.54 -4.10
N ASP A 165 -24.23 15.11 -3.05
CA ASP A 165 -23.27 14.00 -3.01
C ASP A 165 -23.87 12.71 -2.40
N ASP A 166 -25.21 12.62 -2.34
CA ASP A 166 -25.91 11.50 -1.71
C ASP A 166 -26.03 10.30 -2.66
N PHE A 167 -25.35 9.22 -2.29
CA PHE A 167 -25.68 7.87 -2.72
C PHE A 167 -26.84 7.31 -1.89
N THR A 168 -27.77 6.61 -2.54
CA THR A 168 -28.95 6.02 -1.88
C THR A 168 -29.07 4.54 -2.22
N ALA A 169 -28.85 3.67 -1.24
CA ALA A 169 -28.94 2.22 -1.38
C ALA A 169 -30.28 1.69 -0.82
N PHE A 170 -31.12 1.14 -1.68
CA PHE A 170 -32.39 0.51 -1.32
C PHE A 170 -32.21 -1.00 -1.20
N LEU A 171 -32.63 -1.57 -0.07
CA LEU A 171 -32.59 -3.02 0.16
C LEU A 171 -33.79 -3.69 -0.49
N VAL A 172 -33.57 -4.76 -1.24
CA VAL A 172 -34.61 -5.69 -1.70
C VAL A 172 -34.44 -6.99 -0.92
N ASP A 173 -35.34 -7.26 0.01
CA ASP A 173 -35.31 -8.41 0.90
C ASP A 173 -36.56 -9.31 0.73
N LEU A 174 -36.80 -10.21 1.68
CA LEU A 174 -37.95 -11.11 1.70
C LEU A 174 -39.30 -10.37 1.73
N ASN A 175 -39.32 -9.12 2.18
CA ASN A 175 -40.50 -8.26 2.22
C ASN A 175 -40.68 -7.42 0.93
N GLY A 176 -39.71 -7.48 0.01
CA GLY A 176 -39.66 -6.69 -1.22
C GLY A 176 -38.73 -5.48 -1.10
N VAL A 177 -39.03 -4.40 -1.83
CA VAL A 177 -38.21 -3.19 -1.82
C VAL A 177 -38.47 -2.38 -0.54
N ASN A 178 -37.44 -2.23 0.29
CA ASN A 178 -37.43 -1.29 1.40
C ASN A 178 -37.29 0.13 0.87
N GLN A 179 -38.28 0.98 1.15
CA GLN A 179 -38.36 2.35 0.64
C GLN A 179 -37.53 3.35 1.45
N THR A 180 -36.98 2.94 2.60
CA THR A 180 -36.03 3.76 3.38
C THR A 180 -34.62 3.35 3.00
N PRO A 181 -33.89 4.18 2.22
CA PRO A 181 -32.54 3.82 1.78
C PRO A 181 -31.53 4.05 2.90
N VAL A 182 -30.40 3.37 2.78
CA VAL A 182 -29.16 3.79 3.42
C VAL A 182 -28.57 4.91 2.58
N VAL A 183 -28.35 6.08 3.20
CA VAL A 183 -27.84 7.28 2.54
C VAL A 183 -26.39 7.50 2.93
N SER A 184 -25.53 7.70 1.94
CA SER A 184 -24.11 8.02 2.13
C SER A 184 -23.77 9.29 1.36
N SER A 185 -23.50 10.38 2.08
CA SER A 185 -23.10 11.68 1.52
C SER A 185 -21.58 11.75 1.41
N VAL A 186 -21.03 11.37 0.26
CA VAL A 186 -19.58 11.28 0.02
C VAL A 186 -19.26 11.55 -1.46
N GLY A 187 -18.07 12.08 -1.73
CA GLY A 187 -17.64 12.40 -3.10
C GLY A 187 -17.92 13.85 -3.48
N ILE A 188 -18.09 14.10 -4.78
CA ILE A 188 -18.44 15.44 -5.27
C ILE A 188 -19.95 15.63 -5.34
N GLU A 189 -20.40 16.87 -5.18
CA GLU A 189 -21.79 17.21 -5.44
C GLU A 189 -22.10 17.17 -6.95
N HIS A 190 -23.15 16.45 -7.33
CA HIS A 190 -23.63 16.36 -8.71
C HIS A 190 -24.53 17.57 -9.02
N LEU A 191 -23.91 18.69 -9.38
CA LEU A 191 -24.57 19.98 -9.55
C LEU A 191 -24.95 20.30 -11.01
N ASN A 192 -25.91 21.20 -11.17
CA ASN A 192 -26.20 21.82 -12.47
C ASN A 192 -25.24 22.98 -12.77
N SER A 193 -24.08 22.68 -13.36
CA SER A 193 -23.18 23.70 -13.88
C SER A 193 -23.51 24.09 -15.32
N SER A 194 -24.46 25.02 -15.52
CA SER A 194 -24.71 25.72 -16.80
C SER A 194 -25.59 25.02 -17.86
N GLY A 195 -26.57 24.19 -17.47
CA GLY A 195 -27.67 23.78 -18.36
C GLY A 195 -27.55 22.40 -19.03
N SER A 196 -26.48 21.66 -18.74
CA SER A 196 -26.34 20.20 -18.88
C SER A 196 -25.25 19.81 -17.87
N GLY A 197 -25.57 19.00 -16.87
CA GLY A 197 -24.77 18.87 -15.65
C GLY A 197 -24.31 17.43 -15.39
N GLU A 198 -24.01 17.14 -14.12
CA GLU A 198 -23.43 15.89 -13.64
C GLU A 198 -24.38 14.67 -13.70
N GLU A 199 -25.55 14.82 -14.30
CA GLU A 199 -26.57 13.79 -14.34
C GLU A 199 -26.18 12.57 -15.19
N ARG A 200 -25.34 12.74 -16.20
CA ARG A 200 -24.98 11.69 -17.18
C ARG A 200 -23.69 10.95 -16.83
N GLY A 201 -23.56 9.76 -17.42
CA GLY A 201 -22.46 8.83 -17.21
C GLY A 201 -22.83 7.69 -16.28
N GLN A 202 -22.25 6.51 -16.51
CA GLN A 202 -22.58 5.28 -15.78
C GLN A 202 -22.10 5.32 -14.32
N MET A 203 -22.80 4.56 -13.48
CA MET A 203 -22.32 4.06 -12.20
C MET A 203 -22.34 2.54 -12.22
N LYS A 204 -21.28 1.93 -11.70
CA LYS A 204 -21.19 0.47 -11.52
C LYS A 204 -20.75 0.13 -10.11
N ILE A 205 -21.34 -0.92 -9.56
CA ILE A 205 -20.79 -1.64 -8.41
C ILE A 205 -19.95 -2.79 -8.97
N SER A 206 -18.78 -3.06 -8.40
CA SER A 206 -17.96 -4.21 -8.78
C SER A 206 -18.69 -5.53 -8.53
N PRO A 207 -18.41 -6.61 -9.28
CA PRO A 207 -19.07 -7.90 -9.11
C PRO A 207 -19.01 -8.47 -7.68
N ASP A 208 -17.89 -8.26 -6.97
CA ASP A 208 -17.68 -8.65 -5.55
C ASP A 208 -18.44 -7.76 -4.54
N GLY A 209 -18.98 -6.62 -4.98
CA GLY A 209 -19.65 -5.64 -4.14
C GLY A 209 -18.73 -4.84 -3.22
N ALA A 210 -17.43 -4.74 -3.51
CA ALA A 210 -16.48 -3.98 -2.70
C ALA A 210 -16.28 -2.53 -3.18
N TRP A 211 -16.62 -2.22 -4.44
CA TRP A 211 -16.34 -0.94 -5.07
C TRP A 211 -17.55 -0.36 -5.79
N VAL A 212 -17.62 0.97 -5.83
CA VAL A 212 -18.52 1.74 -6.71
C VAL A 212 -17.67 2.68 -7.55
N ALA A 213 -17.89 2.73 -8.86
CA ALA A 213 -17.27 3.70 -9.74
C ALA A 213 -18.33 4.57 -10.43
N THR A 214 -18.03 5.85 -10.61
CA THR A 214 -18.93 6.83 -11.27
C THR A 214 -18.20 7.60 -12.36
N CYS A 215 -18.90 7.81 -13.47
CA CYS A 215 -18.51 8.75 -14.52
C CYS A 215 -19.43 9.96 -14.49
N ASN A 216 -18.85 11.14 -14.49
CA ASN A 216 -19.58 12.40 -14.53
C ASN A 216 -19.24 13.15 -15.82
N PHE A 217 -20.17 13.07 -16.77
CA PHE A 217 -19.90 13.47 -18.15
C PHE A 217 -19.51 14.94 -18.32
N SER A 218 -20.21 15.87 -17.68
CA SER A 218 -20.09 17.31 -17.97
C SER A 218 -18.87 17.96 -17.30
N SER A 219 -18.55 17.60 -16.06
CA SER A 219 -17.36 18.07 -15.33
C SER A 219 -16.07 17.37 -15.72
N GLY A 220 -16.19 16.13 -16.20
CA GLY A 220 -15.06 15.26 -16.47
C GLY A 220 -14.54 14.48 -15.26
N TYR A 221 -15.28 14.44 -14.15
CA TYR A 221 -14.89 13.64 -13.00
C TYR A 221 -15.09 12.14 -13.25
N VAL A 222 -14.15 11.35 -12.72
CA VAL A 222 -14.29 9.91 -12.52
C VAL A 222 -13.91 9.63 -11.08
N GLN A 223 -14.80 8.97 -10.33
CA GLN A 223 -14.57 8.65 -8.92
C GLN A 223 -14.77 7.16 -8.65
N LEU A 224 -14.00 6.65 -7.70
CA LEU A 224 -14.07 5.30 -7.16
C LEU A 224 -14.35 5.40 -5.65
N PHE A 225 -15.16 4.50 -5.11
CA PHE A 225 -15.59 4.51 -3.72
C PHE A 225 -15.59 3.09 -3.17
N ARG A 226 -15.40 2.94 -1.86
CA ARG A 226 -15.65 1.68 -1.15
C ARG A 226 -17.14 1.47 -0.96
N PHE A 227 -17.63 0.27 -1.27
CA PHE A 227 -18.99 -0.16 -0.99
C PHE A 227 -19.01 -1.26 0.06
N ASN A 228 -19.86 -1.11 1.07
CA ASN A 228 -20.09 -2.14 2.05
C ASN A 228 -21.39 -2.88 1.70
N ASN A 229 -21.29 -3.99 0.99
CA ASN A 229 -22.42 -4.81 0.57
C ASN A 229 -23.20 -5.47 1.74
N ALA A 230 -22.72 -5.41 2.98
CA ALA A 230 -23.45 -5.85 4.17
C ALA A 230 -24.35 -4.74 4.77
N THR A 231 -24.04 -3.47 4.52
CA THR A 231 -24.77 -2.34 5.10
C THR A 231 -25.40 -1.42 4.06
N GLY A 232 -24.98 -1.49 2.79
CA GLY A 232 -25.38 -0.56 1.73
C GLY A 232 -24.64 0.78 1.78
N GLY A 233 -23.64 0.94 2.65
CA GLY A 233 -22.89 2.19 2.79
C GLY A 233 -21.84 2.41 1.69
N VAL A 234 -21.67 3.66 1.26
CA VAL A 234 -20.61 4.12 0.33
C VAL A 234 -19.65 5.02 1.10
N SER A 235 -18.34 4.86 0.90
CA SER A 235 -17.30 5.59 1.66
C SER A 235 -16.00 5.74 0.88
N ASP A 236 -15.03 6.44 1.48
CA ASP A 236 -13.65 6.59 1.00
C ASP A 236 -13.54 6.97 -0.49
N PRO A 237 -14.03 8.17 -0.88
CA PRO A 237 -13.99 8.63 -2.27
C PRO A 237 -12.55 8.84 -2.74
N ILE A 238 -12.20 8.20 -3.86
CA ILE A 238 -10.94 8.36 -4.59
C ILE A 238 -11.26 9.04 -5.93
N THR A 239 -10.62 10.17 -6.21
CA THR A 239 -10.78 10.88 -7.48
C THR A 239 -9.76 10.37 -8.49
N LEU A 240 -10.16 9.39 -9.31
CA LEU A 240 -9.32 8.83 -10.39
C LEU A 240 -9.00 9.86 -11.47
N HIS A 241 -9.95 10.76 -11.74
CA HIS A 241 -9.73 11.89 -12.62
C HIS A 241 -10.54 13.11 -12.16
N GLY A 242 -9.86 14.27 -12.06
CA GLY A 242 -10.46 15.53 -11.62
C GLY A 242 -11.20 16.31 -12.71
N ALA A 243 -11.86 17.42 -12.34
CA ALA A 243 -12.54 18.28 -13.31
C ALA A 243 -11.58 18.75 -14.42
N SER A 244 -11.96 18.52 -15.68
CA SER A 244 -11.15 18.91 -16.83
C SER A 244 -12.02 19.32 -18.01
N ALA A 245 -11.75 20.51 -18.55
CA ALA A 245 -12.48 21.04 -19.68
C ALA A 245 -12.20 20.22 -20.95
N GLY A 246 -13.25 19.68 -21.55
CA GLY A 246 -13.12 18.86 -22.76
C GLY A 246 -12.75 17.41 -22.50
N PHE A 247 -13.06 16.92 -21.30
CA PHE A 247 -12.93 15.53 -20.88
C PHE A 247 -14.34 15.03 -20.54
N PHE A 248 -14.83 14.04 -21.28
CA PHE A 248 -16.24 13.62 -21.22
C PHE A 248 -16.35 12.10 -20.98
N PRO A 249 -16.22 11.64 -19.72
CA PRO A 249 -16.32 10.22 -19.36
C PRO A 249 -17.79 9.82 -19.42
N TYR A 250 -18.07 8.64 -19.99
CA TYR A 250 -19.45 8.18 -20.15
C TYR A 250 -19.62 6.77 -19.56
N GLY A 251 -18.86 5.80 -20.08
CA GLY A 251 -18.97 4.41 -19.63
C GLY A 251 -17.90 4.02 -18.61
N VAL A 252 -18.28 3.14 -17.67
CA VAL A 252 -17.37 2.53 -16.70
C VAL A 252 -17.77 1.07 -16.47
N GLU A 253 -16.80 0.17 -16.31
CA GLU A 253 -17.07 -1.23 -15.97
C GLU A 253 -15.87 -1.89 -15.27
N PHE A 254 -16.14 -2.83 -14.39
CA PHE A 254 -15.12 -3.63 -13.71
C PHE A 254 -14.82 -4.92 -14.48
N SER A 255 -13.60 -5.45 -14.34
CA SER A 255 -13.31 -6.83 -14.73
C SER A 255 -14.12 -7.82 -13.89
N ASN A 256 -14.29 -9.04 -14.38
CA ASN A 256 -15.07 -10.09 -13.71
C ASN A 256 -14.52 -10.48 -12.31
N ASP A 257 -13.22 -10.27 -12.07
CA ASP A 257 -12.55 -10.48 -10.79
C ASP A 257 -12.48 -9.21 -9.92
N SER A 258 -13.16 -8.13 -10.32
CA SER A 258 -13.23 -6.84 -9.60
C SER A 258 -11.88 -6.12 -9.41
N LYS A 259 -10.81 -6.55 -10.09
CA LYS A 259 -9.45 -6.04 -9.90
C LYS A 259 -9.02 -4.97 -10.90
N LYS A 260 -9.75 -4.79 -12.00
CA LYS A 260 -9.48 -3.76 -13.00
C LYS A 260 -10.72 -2.92 -13.23
N LEU A 261 -10.52 -1.62 -13.46
CA LEU A 261 -11.58 -0.69 -13.82
C LEU A 261 -11.33 -0.11 -15.20
N PHE A 262 -12.32 -0.20 -16.08
CA PHE A 262 -12.27 0.39 -17.42
C PHE A 262 -13.13 1.63 -17.47
N VAL A 263 -12.60 2.69 -18.10
CA VAL A 263 -13.27 3.98 -18.25
C VAL A 263 -13.21 4.39 -19.72
N ALA A 264 -14.37 4.57 -20.34
CA ALA A 264 -14.47 5.10 -21.69
C ALA A 264 -14.87 6.57 -21.68
N ARG A 265 -14.12 7.37 -22.46
CA ARG A 265 -14.28 8.83 -22.50
C ARG A 265 -14.06 9.42 -23.88
N GLY A 266 -14.77 10.51 -24.14
CA GLY A 266 -14.48 11.43 -25.25
C GLY A 266 -13.54 12.54 -24.79
N ASP A 267 -12.88 13.20 -25.73
CA ASP A 267 -12.09 14.40 -25.47
C ASP A 267 -12.47 15.57 -26.41
N ASN A 268 -11.67 16.64 -26.40
CA ASN A 268 -11.84 17.77 -27.32
C ASN A 268 -11.66 17.41 -28.80
N THR A 269 -11.17 16.21 -29.12
CA THR A 269 -11.12 15.67 -30.47
C THR A 269 -12.49 15.06 -30.77
N PRO A 270 -13.36 15.75 -31.54
CA PRO A 270 -14.73 15.30 -31.69
C PRO A 270 -14.77 13.94 -32.38
N GLY A 271 -15.45 12.97 -31.77
CA GLY A 271 -15.68 11.66 -32.37
C GLY A 271 -14.54 10.66 -32.24
N ALA A 272 -13.68 10.78 -31.24
CA ALA A 272 -12.73 9.72 -30.86
C ALA A 272 -13.16 9.07 -29.55
N LEU A 273 -13.31 7.73 -29.57
CA LEU A 273 -13.47 6.93 -28.37
C LEU A 273 -12.08 6.66 -27.79
N LYS A 274 -11.95 6.87 -26.47
CA LYS A 274 -10.75 6.49 -25.73
C LYS A 274 -11.11 5.60 -24.56
N LEU A 275 -10.29 4.59 -24.34
CA LEU A 275 -10.47 3.61 -23.27
C LEU A 275 -9.23 3.60 -22.38
N PHE A 276 -9.45 3.70 -21.08
CA PHE A 276 -8.42 3.65 -20.05
C PHE A 276 -8.72 2.52 -19.08
N GLN A 277 -7.67 1.94 -18.52
CA GLN A 277 -7.74 0.92 -17.49
C GLN A 277 -7.02 1.41 -16.23
N PHE A 278 -7.58 1.13 -15.05
CA PHE A 278 -6.94 1.31 -13.75
C PHE A 278 -6.77 -0.05 -13.08
N ASP A 279 -5.69 -0.21 -12.32
CA ASP A 279 -5.40 -1.40 -11.54
C ASP A 279 -5.82 -1.21 -10.07
N LEU A 280 -6.81 -1.99 -9.64
CA LEU A 280 -7.37 -1.93 -8.28
C LEU A 280 -6.65 -2.86 -7.29
N ASP A 281 -5.64 -3.63 -7.73
CA ASP A 281 -4.84 -4.50 -6.84
C ASP A 281 -3.84 -3.70 -5.97
N HIS A 282 -3.74 -2.38 -6.15
CA HIS A 282 -2.83 -1.54 -5.38
C HIS A 282 -3.41 -1.18 -4.00
N ILE A 283 -2.59 -1.34 -2.95
CA ILE A 283 -2.93 -0.98 -1.56
C ILE A 283 -2.90 0.55 -1.33
N ASN A 284 -2.16 1.29 -2.17
CA ASN A 284 -1.91 2.72 -2.02
C ASN A 284 -2.61 3.54 -3.12
N GLU A 285 -3.22 4.66 -2.73
CA GLU A 285 -3.97 5.55 -3.63
C GLU A 285 -3.10 6.16 -4.74
N ASP A 286 -1.89 6.64 -4.42
CA ASP A 286 -0.98 7.21 -5.44
C ASP A 286 -0.60 6.16 -6.50
N CYS A 287 -0.47 4.89 -6.09
CA CYS A 287 -0.21 3.77 -7.00
C CYS A 287 -1.40 3.47 -7.91
N LEU A 288 -2.61 3.43 -7.35
CA LEU A 288 -3.85 3.31 -8.12
C LEU A 288 -3.96 4.45 -9.14
N LEU A 289 -3.72 5.69 -8.75
CA LEU A 289 -3.77 6.84 -9.66
C LEU A 289 -2.68 6.77 -10.75
N ALA A 290 -1.49 6.30 -10.41
CA ALA A 290 -0.40 6.10 -11.36
C ALA A 290 -0.63 4.91 -12.32
N SER A 291 -1.57 4.02 -12.03
CA SER A 291 -1.86 2.83 -12.84
C SER A 291 -2.69 3.12 -14.11
N GLU A 292 -3.18 4.36 -14.30
CA GLU A 292 -3.97 4.74 -15.49
C GLU A 292 -3.22 4.35 -16.78
N THR A 293 -3.75 3.36 -17.48
CA THR A 293 -3.14 2.81 -18.69
C THR A 293 -4.07 3.07 -19.88
N PRO A 294 -3.61 3.77 -20.94
CA PRO A 294 -4.40 3.93 -22.16
C PRO A 294 -4.47 2.60 -22.91
N ILE A 295 -5.69 2.12 -23.17
CA ILE A 295 -5.97 0.88 -23.90
C ILE A 295 -6.24 1.17 -25.38
N ALA A 296 -7.04 2.20 -25.66
CA ALA A 296 -7.45 2.52 -27.02
C ALA A 296 -7.62 4.03 -27.27
N ASP A 297 -7.35 4.44 -28.50
CA ASP A 297 -7.72 5.74 -29.09
C ASP A 297 -8.12 5.50 -30.55
N THR A 298 -9.43 5.47 -30.85
CA THR A 298 -9.95 5.11 -32.18
C THR A 298 -9.74 6.22 -33.22
N GLY A 299 -9.21 7.38 -32.82
CA GLY A 299 -9.12 8.57 -33.67
C GLY A 299 -10.48 9.14 -34.08
N ALA A 300 -10.48 10.28 -34.78
CA ALA A 300 -11.71 11.04 -35.08
C ALA A 300 -12.58 10.47 -36.22
N PHE A 301 -12.09 9.45 -36.94
CA PHE A 301 -12.79 8.86 -38.10
C PHE A 301 -12.66 7.33 -38.11
N PRO A 302 -13.80 6.58 -38.15
CA PRO A 302 -15.17 7.08 -38.14
C PRO A 302 -15.52 7.80 -36.83
N PHE A 303 -16.43 8.78 -36.90
CA PHE A 303 -16.86 9.53 -35.71
C PHE A 303 -17.48 8.56 -34.70
N ARG A 304 -16.94 8.52 -33.49
CA ARG A 304 -17.37 7.62 -32.40
C ARG A 304 -17.39 8.34 -31.06
N ILE A 305 -18.54 8.31 -30.40
CA ILE A 305 -18.74 8.78 -29.02
C ILE A 305 -18.86 7.54 -28.14
N PRO A 306 -18.10 7.43 -27.04
CA PRO A 306 -18.24 6.31 -26.11
C PRO A 306 -19.61 6.29 -25.45
N GLY A 307 -20.18 5.10 -25.36
CA GLY A 307 -21.37 4.79 -24.59
C GLY A 307 -21.04 3.94 -23.37
N ASP A 308 -22.02 3.13 -22.99
CA ASP A 308 -21.97 2.18 -21.88
C ASP A 308 -20.90 1.12 -22.10
N LEU A 309 -20.25 0.75 -20.99
CA LEU A 309 -19.50 -0.49 -20.87
C LEU A 309 -20.38 -1.51 -20.13
N GLN A 310 -20.29 -2.76 -20.54
CA GLN A 310 -21.01 -3.85 -19.88
C GLN A 310 -20.20 -5.14 -19.94
N LEU A 311 -19.94 -5.74 -18.78
CA LEU A 311 -19.36 -7.06 -18.64
C LEU A 311 -20.38 -8.13 -19.07
N GLY A 312 -19.97 -9.05 -19.94
CA GLY A 312 -20.73 -10.24 -20.33
C GLY A 312 -20.44 -11.44 -19.43
N THR A 313 -21.37 -12.39 -19.36
CA THR A 313 -21.20 -13.61 -18.56
C THR A 313 -20.13 -14.56 -19.12
N ASN A 314 -19.54 -14.25 -20.27
CA ASN A 314 -18.36 -14.91 -20.82
C ASN A 314 -17.03 -14.27 -20.34
N GLY A 315 -17.08 -13.25 -19.48
CA GLY A 315 -15.90 -12.58 -18.95
C GLY A 315 -15.32 -11.47 -19.83
N GLU A 316 -15.95 -11.13 -20.96
CA GLU A 316 -15.53 -10.04 -21.86
C GLU A 316 -16.30 -8.75 -21.56
N ILE A 317 -15.69 -7.58 -21.81
CA ILE A 317 -16.39 -6.28 -21.71
C ILE A 317 -16.77 -5.80 -23.10
N TYR A 318 -18.05 -5.44 -23.28
CA TYR A 318 -18.59 -4.89 -24.52
C TYR A 318 -18.84 -3.39 -24.35
N ILE A 319 -18.54 -2.64 -25.41
CA ILE A 319 -18.63 -1.18 -25.41
C ILE A 319 -19.60 -0.72 -26.49
N GLY A 320 -20.61 0.03 -26.08
CA GLY A 320 -21.47 0.79 -26.98
C GLY A 320 -20.75 2.02 -27.52
N SER A 321 -20.95 2.36 -28.78
CA SER A 321 -20.46 3.62 -29.35
C SER A 321 -21.44 4.24 -30.33
N TYR A 322 -21.61 5.56 -30.26
CA TYR A 322 -22.54 6.32 -31.09
C TYR A 322 -21.82 7.12 -32.16
N ASP A 323 -22.29 7.02 -33.40
CA ASP A 323 -21.64 7.62 -34.57
C ASP A 323 -22.23 8.96 -35.02
N GLY A 324 -22.96 9.64 -34.13
CA GLY A 324 -23.66 10.86 -34.52
C GLY A 324 -24.92 10.60 -35.35
N GLY A 325 -25.39 9.35 -35.41
CA GLY A 325 -26.64 8.96 -36.06
C GLY A 325 -26.49 8.69 -37.55
N THR A 326 -25.27 8.46 -38.03
CA THR A 326 -25.01 8.09 -39.43
C THR A 326 -25.36 6.63 -39.72
N GLY A 327 -25.51 5.80 -38.68
CA GLY A 327 -25.87 4.38 -38.82
C GLY A 327 -24.77 3.53 -39.45
N SER A 328 -23.55 4.06 -39.46
CA SER A 328 -22.31 3.42 -39.92
C SER A 328 -21.68 2.50 -38.87
N ASN A 329 -21.94 2.74 -37.58
CA ASN A 329 -21.43 1.87 -36.52
C ASN A 329 -22.32 0.63 -36.40
N THR A 330 -21.79 -0.53 -36.77
CA THR A 330 -22.53 -1.80 -36.84
C THR A 330 -21.86 -2.90 -36.05
N ALA A 331 -20.96 -2.54 -35.13
CA ALA A 331 -20.27 -3.47 -34.26
C ALA A 331 -20.02 -2.84 -32.88
N LEU A 332 -20.07 -3.68 -31.85
CA LEU A 332 -19.60 -3.35 -30.51
C LEU A 332 -18.07 -3.48 -30.49
N ASP A 333 -17.42 -2.60 -29.74
CA ASP A 333 -16.02 -2.78 -29.40
C ASP A 333 -15.92 -3.75 -28.21
N VAL A 334 -14.85 -4.55 -28.14
CA VAL A 334 -14.73 -5.65 -27.18
C VAL A 334 -13.38 -5.60 -26.48
N VAL A 335 -13.36 -5.85 -25.18
CA VAL A 335 -12.15 -6.20 -24.42
C VAL A 335 -12.25 -7.68 -24.11
N HIS A 336 -11.41 -8.49 -24.76
CA HIS A 336 -11.49 -9.96 -24.66
C HIS A 336 -10.96 -10.50 -23.33
N GLU A 337 -9.94 -9.85 -22.75
CA GLU A 337 -9.24 -10.36 -21.57
C GLU A 337 -9.15 -9.27 -20.48
N PRO A 338 -10.28 -8.80 -19.91
CA PRO A 338 -10.31 -7.61 -19.06
C PRO A 338 -9.55 -7.74 -17.74
N THR A 339 -9.17 -8.97 -17.33
CA THR A 339 -8.31 -9.21 -16.16
C THR A 339 -6.83 -8.96 -16.44
N LYS A 340 -6.44 -8.87 -17.73
CA LYS A 340 -5.06 -8.59 -18.17
C LYS A 340 -4.82 -7.08 -18.26
N MET A 341 -3.54 -6.69 -18.15
CA MET A 341 -3.12 -5.30 -18.09
C MET A 341 -2.77 -4.73 -19.46
N GLY A 342 -3.16 -3.48 -19.69
CA GLY A 342 -2.74 -2.71 -20.87
C GLY A 342 -3.12 -3.41 -22.17
N VAL A 343 -2.15 -3.51 -23.09
CA VAL A 343 -2.37 -4.15 -24.41
C VAL A 343 -2.75 -5.62 -24.33
N ASP A 344 -2.40 -6.30 -23.23
CA ASP A 344 -2.75 -7.72 -23.02
C ASP A 344 -4.22 -7.91 -22.68
N SER A 345 -4.97 -6.83 -22.41
CA SER A 345 -6.43 -6.89 -22.28
C SER A 345 -7.15 -7.20 -23.60
N ASP A 346 -6.40 -7.19 -24.72
CA ASP A 346 -6.85 -7.55 -26.06
C ASP A 346 -8.11 -6.79 -26.49
N PHE A 347 -7.98 -5.46 -26.59
CA PHE A 347 -9.03 -4.60 -27.10
C PHE A 347 -9.18 -4.77 -28.62
N ASP A 348 -10.38 -5.14 -29.07
CA ASP A 348 -10.77 -5.28 -30.46
C ASP A 348 -11.82 -4.22 -30.87
N GLU A 349 -11.40 -3.30 -31.72
CA GLU A 349 -12.27 -2.27 -32.28
C GLU A 349 -13.25 -2.88 -33.28
N GLY A 350 -14.54 -2.85 -32.95
CA GLY A 350 -15.61 -3.47 -33.74
C GLY A 350 -15.58 -5.01 -33.70
N GLY A 351 -15.05 -5.61 -32.62
CA GLY A 351 -14.88 -7.06 -32.49
C GLY A 351 -16.17 -7.88 -32.57
N LEU A 352 -17.33 -7.29 -32.27
CA LEU A 352 -18.62 -7.98 -32.39
C LEU A 352 -19.61 -7.24 -33.28
N SER A 353 -19.73 -7.69 -34.53
CA SER A 353 -20.76 -7.19 -35.46
C SER A 353 -22.17 -7.48 -34.95
N VAL A 354 -23.09 -6.53 -35.12
CA VAL A 354 -24.50 -6.64 -34.76
C VAL A 354 -25.40 -6.44 -35.99
N ASN A 355 -26.68 -6.82 -35.88
CA ASN A 355 -27.62 -6.79 -37.02
C ASN A 355 -28.07 -5.37 -37.39
N PHE A 356 -28.12 -4.47 -36.41
CA PHE A 356 -28.54 -3.08 -36.56
C PHE A 356 -27.50 -2.16 -35.90
N GLY A 357 -27.53 -0.86 -36.22
CA GLY A 357 -26.50 0.06 -35.73
C GLY A 357 -26.39 0.10 -34.20
N VAL A 358 -25.17 0.25 -33.69
CA VAL A 358 -24.88 0.40 -32.26
C VAL A 358 -25.21 1.83 -31.80
N ASN A 359 -25.60 1.98 -30.54
CA ASN A 359 -25.84 3.27 -29.89
C ASN A 359 -25.10 3.35 -28.54
N LEU A 360 -25.42 4.34 -27.72
CA LEU A 360 -24.73 4.55 -26.43
C LEU A 360 -25.03 3.43 -25.43
N GLY A 361 -26.28 3.00 -25.29
CA GLY A 361 -26.66 2.13 -24.16
C GLY A 361 -26.47 0.64 -24.34
N LEU A 362 -26.27 -0.06 -23.23
CA LEU A 362 -26.28 -1.52 -23.13
C LEU A 362 -27.28 -1.99 -22.06
N SER A 363 -27.43 -3.31 -21.90
CA SER A 363 -28.30 -3.88 -20.86
C SER A 363 -27.62 -3.84 -19.49
N ASN A 364 -28.26 -3.22 -18.51
CA ASN A 364 -27.80 -3.12 -17.15
C ASN A 364 -28.31 -4.31 -16.32
N PHE A 365 -27.45 -4.86 -15.47
CA PHE A 365 -27.71 -6.05 -14.65
C PHE A 365 -27.25 -5.83 -13.21
N VAL A 366 -27.74 -6.67 -12.30
CA VAL A 366 -27.12 -6.82 -10.97
C VAL A 366 -25.69 -7.35 -11.19
N SER A 367 -24.67 -6.64 -10.70
CA SER A 367 -23.27 -6.91 -11.02
C SER A 367 -22.83 -8.33 -10.63
N THR A 368 -23.34 -8.88 -9.53
CA THR A 368 -23.03 -10.25 -9.07
C THR A 368 -23.55 -11.33 -10.04
N PHE A 369 -24.47 -11.02 -10.97
CA PHE A 369 -24.85 -11.98 -12.02
C PHE A 369 -23.75 -12.17 -13.08
N LEU A 370 -22.72 -11.32 -13.05
CA LEU A 370 -21.64 -11.25 -14.03
C LEU A 370 -20.31 -11.77 -13.46
N SER A 371 -20.28 -12.14 -12.16
CA SER A 371 -19.13 -12.85 -11.56
C SER A 371 -19.19 -14.34 -11.83
N ASP A 372 -18.03 -14.98 -11.91
CA ASP A 372 -17.87 -16.40 -12.20
C ASP A 372 -18.14 -17.26 -10.95
N GLY A 373 -19.40 -17.33 -10.49
CA GLY A 373 -19.82 -18.18 -9.35
C GLY A 373 -19.14 -17.86 -8.00
N ILE A 374 -19.31 -18.74 -7.00
CA ILE A 374 -18.60 -18.64 -5.71
C ILE A 374 -17.10 -18.77 -6.00
N THR A 375 -16.37 -17.68 -5.96
CA THR A 375 -14.91 -17.75 -6.05
C THR A 375 -14.31 -17.87 -4.65
N TYR A 376 -12.99 -17.87 -4.58
CA TYR A 376 -12.32 -17.56 -3.34
C TYR A 376 -11.38 -16.40 -3.53
N GLU A 377 -11.30 -15.62 -2.47
CA GLU A 377 -10.36 -14.54 -2.34
C GLU A 377 -9.07 -15.03 -1.70
N PHE A 378 -8.00 -14.30 -2.01
CA PHE A 378 -6.73 -14.52 -1.36
C PHE A 378 -6.02 -13.20 -1.09
N SER A 379 -5.28 -13.14 0.02
CA SER A 379 -4.51 -11.96 0.42
C SER A 379 -3.20 -11.85 -0.37
N THR A 380 -2.23 -11.16 0.22
CA THR A 380 -0.79 -11.16 -0.11
C THR A 380 -0.31 -12.29 -1.01
N ASN A 381 0.28 -11.92 -2.13
CA ASN A 381 0.81 -12.84 -3.14
C ASN A 381 2.33 -12.74 -3.28
N CYS A 382 3.01 -12.60 -2.15
CA CYS A 382 4.46 -12.44 -2.06
C CYS A 382 5.07 -13.73 -1.52
N ASP A 383 6.21 -14.16 -2.07
CA ASP A 383 6.89 -15.34 -1.56
C ASP A 383 7.33 -15.12 -0.10
N GLN A 384 7.35 -16.20 0.68
CA GLN A 384 7.64 -16.22 2.12
C GLN A 384 6.62 -15.53 3.04
N ASP A 385 5.73 -14.70 2.50
CA ASP A 385 4.56 -14.21 3.21
C ASP A 385 3.42 -15.24 3.21
N THR A 386 2.52 -15.12 4.20
CA THR A 386 1.35 -16.00 4.28
C THR A 386 0.27 -15.48 3.35
N THR A 387 -0.04 -16.20 2.28
CA THR A 387 -1.24 -15.99 1.48
C THR A 387 -2.44 -16.60 2.20
N TRP A 388 -3.38 -15.76 2.61
CA TRP A 388 -4.63 -16.17 3.24
C TRP A 388 -5.70 -16.38 2.18
N PHE A 389 -6.24 -17.58 2.10
CA PHE A 389 -7.35 -17.99 1.24
C PHE A 389 -8.64 -18.03 2.03
N PHE A 390 -9.74 -17.54 1.46
CA PHE A 390 -11.05 -17.63 2.08
C PHE A 390 -12.16 -17.69 1.01
N PRO A 391 -13.21 -18.52 1.19
CA PRO A 391 -14.31 -18.59 0.24
C PRO A 391 -15.06 -17.26 0.24
N GLU A 392 -15.44 -16.80 -0.94
CA GLU A 392 -16.22 -15.56 -1.10
C GLU A 392 -17.65 -15.73 -0.54
N ASP A 393 -18.18 -16.95 -0.59
CA ASP A 393 -19.46 -17.33 0.01
C ASP A 393 -19.31 -18.56 0.92
N THR A 394 -19.90 -18.45 2.11
CA THR A 394 -19.91 -19.50 3.14
C THR A 394 -21.33 -19.94 3.51
N LEU A 395 -22.36 -19.37 2.88
CA LEU A 395 -23.75 -19.52 3.27
C LEU A 395 -24.31 -20.88 2.82
N GLY A 396 -24.40 -21.81 3.77
CA GLY A 396 -24.81 -23.18 3.53
C GLY A 396 -23.65 -24.16 3.31
N VAL A 397 -22.41 -23.67 3.32
CA VAL A 397 -21.21 -24.51 3.27
C VAL A 397 -21.02 -25.21 4.62
N ASP A 398 -21.03 -26.54 4.60
CA ASP A 398 -20.79 -27.39 5.78
C ASP A 398 -19.30 -27.53 6.08
N SER A 399 -18.47 -27.64 5.04
CA SER A 399 -17.01 -27.77 5.16
C SER A 399 -16.31 -27.42 3.85
N VAL A 400 -14.99 -27.17 3.92
CA VAL A 400 -14.16 -26.91 2.75
C VAL A 400 -12.89 -27.76 2.77
N GLN A 401 -12.27 -27.91 1.60
CA GLN A 401 -10.93 -28.44 1.45
C GLN A 401 -10.14 -27.64 0.42
N TRP A 402 -9.01 -27.10 0.84
CA TRP A 402 -8.04 -26.39 0.02
C TRP A 402 -6.94 -27.34 -0.48
N VAL A 403 -6.47 -27.13 -1.69
CA VAL A 403 -5.26 -27.73 -2.26
C VAL A 403 -4.44 -26.61 -2.91
N PHE A 404 -3.27 -26.29 -2.38
CA PHE A 404 -2.54 -25.07 -2.79
C PHE A 404 -1.67 -25.23 -4.03
N GLY A 405 -1.57 -26.43 -4.62
CA GLY A 405 -0.77 -26.66 -5.82
C GLY A 405 0.76 -26.55 -5.62
N ASP A 406 1.23 -26.41 -4.37
CA ASP A 406 2.63 -26.22 -3.98
C ASP A 406 3.12 -27.34 -3.05
N PRO A 407 3.53 -28.50 -3.62
CA PRO A 407 4.00 -29.63 -2.82
C PRO A 407 5.38 -29.40 -2.18
N THR A 408 6.10 -28.34 -2.59
CA THR A 408 7.47 -28.05 -2.16
C THR A 408 7.54 -27.26 -0.86
N SER A 409 6.56 -26.41 -0.57
CA SER A 409 6.52 -25.57 0.65
C SER A 409 5.92 -26.26 1.88
N GLY A 410 5.60 -27.56 1.81
CA GLY A 410 5.16 -28.36 2.96
C GLY A 410 3.68 -28.75 2.92
N ALA A 411 2.88 -28.29 3.88
CA ALA A 411 1.48 -28.69 4.01
C ALA A 411 0.62 -28.09 2.88
N ASN A 412 0.40 -28.86 1.82
CA ASN A 412 -0.23 -28.39 0.58
C ASN A 412 -1.77 -28.45 0.58
N THR A 413 -2.40 -28.67 1.73
CA THR A 413 -3.86 -28.78 1.84
C THR A 413 -4.34 -28.22 3.17
N SER A 414 -5.53 -27.64 3.20
CA SER A 414 -6.22 -27.23 4.42
C SER A 414 -7.69 -27.65 4.41
N SER A 415 -8.32 -27.74 5.59
CA SER A 415 -9.77 -27.90 5.74
C SER A 415 -10.39 -26.78 6.59
N THR A 416 -9.59 -25.76 6.93
CA THR A 416 -10.09 -24.55 7.59
C THR A 416 -10.85 -23.72 6.58
N LEU A 417 -11.94 -23.08 7.03
CA LEU A 417 -12.74 -22.20 6.17
C LEU A 417 -11.85 -21.13 5.53
N ASN A 418 -11.13 -20.39 6.36
CA ASN A 418 -10.05 -19.50 5.93
C ASN A 418 -8.71 -20.21 6.16
N ALA A 419 -7.86 -20.29 5.17
CA ALA A 419 -6.62 -21.05 5.22
C ALA A 419 -5.42 -20.19 4.85
N GLY A 420 -4.36 -20.21 5.67
CA GLY A 420 -3.09 -19.59 5.32
C GLY A 420 -2.14 -20.61 4.69
N HIS A 421 -1.44 -20.22 3.64
CA HIS A 421 -0.32 -21.00 3.06
C HIS A 421 0.85 -20.07 2.76
N VAL A 422 2.07 -20.55 3.02
CA VAL A 422 3.31 -19.81 2.72
C VAL A 422 3.96 -20.46 1.51
N PHE A 423 3.99 -19.74 0.38
CA PHE A 423 4.69 -20.17 -0.83
C PHE A 423 6.16 -19.79 -0.72
N THR A 424 7.06 -20.76 -0.79
CA THR A 424 8.51 -20.53 -0.58
C THR A 424 9.28 -20.18 -1.85
N THR A 425 8.63 -20.23 -3.00
CA THR A 425 9.21 -19.87 -4.29
C THR A 425 8.23 -19.07 -5.12
N PRO A 426 8.68 -18.01 -5.82
CA PRO A 426 7.84 -17.30 -6.78
C PRO A 426 7.52 -18.19 -7.99
N ASP A 427 6.24 -18.44 -8.23
CA ASP A 427 5.69 -19.19 -9.37
C ASP A 427 4.18 -18.97 -9.46
N THR A 428 3.52 -19.53 -10.47
CA THR A 428 2.06 -19.62 -10.55
C THR A 428 1.59 -20.97 -10.04
N PHE A 429 0.78 -20.96 -8.99
CA PHE A 429 0.24 -22.16 -8.37
C PHE A 429 -1.25 -22.29 -8.66
N GLN A 430 -1.66 -23.46 -9.14
CA GLN A 430 -3.07 -23.76 -9.30
C GLN A 430 -3.66 -24.17 -7.96
N VAL A 431 -4.31 -23.22 -7.28
CA VAL A 431 -4.98 -23.45 -6.01
C VAL A 431 -6.41 -23.95 -6.29
N THR A 432 -6.87 -24.93 -5.51
CA THR A 432 -8.20 -25.53 -5.65
C THR A 432 -8.95 -25.48 -4.33
N LEU A 433 -10.19 -25.02 -4.36
CA LEU A 433 -11.14 -25.07 -3.26
C LEU A 433 -12.23 -26.11 -3.58
N TYR A 434 -12.41 -27.09 -2.70
CA TYR A 434 -13.59 -27.94 -2.66
C TYR A 434 -14.51 -27.41 -1.56
N SER A 435 -15.72 -26.99 -1.91
CA SER A 435 -16.76 -26.60 -0.95
C SER A 435 -17.80 -27.70 -0.85
N HIS A 436 -18.24 -28.02 0.37
CA HIS A 436 -19.20 -29.09 0.63
C HIS A 436 -20.49 -28.50 1.21
N THR A 437 -21.63 -28.85 0.62
CA THR A 437 -22.97 -28.51 1.14
C THR A 437 -23.85 -29.77 1.10
N GLY A 438 -24.19 -30.32 2.26
CA GLY A 438 -24.88 -31.61 2.36
C GLY A 438 -24.05 -32.76 1.77
N ASN A 439 -24.54 -33.36 0.68
CA ASN A 439 -23.81 -34.40 -0.06
C ASN A 439 -23.15 -33.87 -1.36
N ASP A 440 -23.33 -32.58 -1.64
CA ASP A 440 -22.89 -31.95 -2.87
C ASP A 440 -21.50 -31.33 -2.66
N VAL A 441 -20.69 -31.32 -3.73
CA VAL A 441 -19.32 -30.80 -3.73
C VAL A 441 -19.15 -29.87 -4.91
N ASP A 442 -18.82 -28.62 -4.63
CA ASP A 442 -18.42 -27.64 -5.63
C ASP A 442 -16.89 -27.54 -5.66
N THR A 443 -16.31 -27.42 -6.85
CA THR A 443 -14.85 -27.38 -7.06
C THR A 443 -14.49 -26.11 -7.81
N PHE A 444 -13.58 -25.33 -7.24
CA PHE A 444 -13.10 -24.07 -7.79
C PHE A 444 -11.60 -24.13 -7.94
N VAL A 445 -11.09 -23.60 -9.05
CA VAL A 445 -9.67 -23.63 -9.38
C VAL A 445 -9.25 -22.24 -9.82
N ARG A 446 -8.21 -21.68 -9.20
CA ARG A 446 -7.65 -20.36 -9.57
C ARG A 446 -6.14 -20.46 -9.65
N ASP A 447 -5.57 -19.83 -10.67
CA ASP A 447 -4.13 -19.61 -10.75
C ASP A 447 -3.75 -18.46 -9.79
N VAL A 448 -2.88 -18.77 -8.85
CA VAL A 448 -2.37 -17.85 -7.82
C VAL A 448 -0.89 -17.60 -8.11
N ILE A 449 -0.59 -16.41 -8.59
CA ILE A 449 0.78 -16.00 -8.92
C ILE A 449 1.44 -15.47 -7.65
N ILE A 450 2.58 -16.04 -7.29
CA ILE A 450 3.40 -15.61 -6.15
C ILE A 450 4.62 -14.87 -6.68
N TRP A 451 4.78 -13.63 -6.24
CA TRP A 451 5.80 -12.70 -6.67
C TRP A 451 7.04 -12.77 -5.79
N ASP A 452 8.20 -12.54 -6.42
CA ASP A 452 9.51 -12.55 -5.76
C ASP A 452 9.74 -11.28 -4.95
N THR A 453 10.02 -11.42 -3.65
CA THR A 453 10.34 -10.33 -2.72
C THR A 453 11.85 -10.07 -2.60
N ALA A 454 12.70 -10.96 -3.13
CA ALA A 454 14.16 -10.92 -2.99
C ALA A 454 14.86 -10.24 -4.19
N LEU A 455 14.29 -9.16 -4.71
CA LEU A 455 14.84 -8.45 -5.87
C LEU A 455 15.93 -7.45 -5.48
N ASN A 456 17.13 -7.63 -6.06
CA ASN A 456 18.18 -6.61 -6.12
C ASN A 456 17.95 -5.75 -7.37
N LEU A 457 17.02 -4.80 -7.29
CA LEU A 457 16.59 -3.92 -8.38
C LEU A 457 17.65 -2.85 -8.70
N LEU A 458 18.15 -2.17 -7.67
CA LEU A 458 19.08 -1.05 -7.78
C LEU A 458 20.51 -1.50 -8.05
N GLY A 459 20.78 -2.81 -7.93
CA GLY A 459 22.08 -3.41 -8.13
C GLY A 459 23.02 -3.17 -6.96
N ASN A 460 24.29 -3.49 -7.17
CA ASN A 460 25.31 -3.31 -6.14
C ASN A 460 25.68 -1.83 -5.93
N ASP A 461 26.23 -1.51 -4.76
CA ASP A 461 26.82 -0.21 -4.45
C ASP A 461 27.70 0.32 -5.59
N THR A 462 27.41 1.56 -6.00
CA THR A 462 27.96 2.15 -7.23
C THR A 462 28.75 3.41 -6.93
N THR A 463 29.77 3.68 -7.76
CA THR A 463 30.63 4.85 -7.66
C THR A 463 30.53 5.71 -8.91
N PHE A 464 30.49 7.03 -8.76
CA PHE A 464 30.55 7.97 -9.89
C PHE A 464 31.54 9.11 -9.63
N CYS A 465 31.97 9.77 -10.71
CA CYS A 465 33.01 10.80 -10.65
C CYS A 465 32.44 12.23 -10.49
N SER A 466 33.20 13.10 -9.84
CA SER A 466 32.84 14.51 -9.64
C SER A 466 32.48 15.22 -10.96
N GLY A 467 31.23 15.67 -11.07
CA GLY A 467 30.68 16.32 -12.27
C GLY A 467 29.85 15.39 -13.16
N GLN A 468 29.73 14.10 -12.81
CA GLN A 468 28.80 13.15 -13.41
C GLN A 468 27.57 12.95 -12.50
N SER A 469 26.59 12.20 -12.99
CA SER A 469 25.44 11.71 -12.24
C SER A 469 25.27 10.22 -12.50
N VAL A 470 24.65 9.52 -11.56
CA VAL A 470 24.24 8.12 -11.73
C VAL A 470 22.71 8.06 -11.85
N THR A 471 22.23 7.20 -12.75
CA THR A 471 20.81 6.87 -12.87
C THR A 471 20.60 5.49 -12.28
N LEU A 472 19.81 5.42 -11.22
CA LEU A 472 19.34 4.20 -10.59
C LEU A 472 18.05 3.78 -11.29
N ASP A 473 17.95 2.52 -11.70
CA ASP A 473 16.81 1.99 -12.42
C ASP A 473 16.15 0.89 -11.58
N ALA A 474 14.94 1.18 -11.10
CA ALA A 474 14.14 0.25 -10.31
C ALA A 474 13.06 -0.44 -11.17
N SER A 475 13.05 -0.21 -12.49
CA SER A 475 11.96 -0.62 -13.38
C SER A 475 11.67 -2.11 -13.27
N TRP A 476 10.46 -2.41 -12.81
CA TRP A 476 9.95 -3.75 -12.58
C TRP A 476 8.45 -3.82 -12.90
N TYR A 477 8.04 -4.93 -13.53
CA TYR A 477 6.68 -5.27 -14.00
C TYR A 477 5.54 -4.41 -13.44
N ASN A 478 5.06 -3.41 -14.18
CA ASN A 478 3.91 -2.56 -13.82
C ASN A 478 3.87 -2.16 -12.33
N SER A 479 5.05 -1.93 -11.74
CA SER A 479 5.18 -1.63 -10.33
C SER A 479 5.19 -0.13 -10.12
N CYS A 480 4.76 0.29 -8.95
CA CYS A 480 4.83 1.67 -8.51
C CYS A 480 6.06 1.87 -7.63
N TYR A 481 6.64 3.06 -7.70
CA TYR A 481 7.88 3.37 -7.00
C TYR A 481 7.64 4.55 -6.09
N VAL A 482 8.22 4.52 -4.90
CA VAL A 482 8.34 5.69 -4.04
C VAL A 482 9.78 5.78 -3.57
N TRP A 483 10.53 6.71 -4.14
CA TRP A 483 11.91 6.97 -3.75
C TRP A 483 11.96 7.71 -2.42
N ALA A 484 13.14 7.69 -1.79
CA ALA A 484 13.39 8.41 -0.54
C ALA A 484 13.03 9.91 -0.56
N ASP A 485 12.97 10.53 -1.74
CA ASP A 485 12.58 11.93 -1.94
C ASP A 485 11.09 12.11 -2.31
N SER A 486 10.29 11.04 -2.20
CA SER A 486 8.88 10.95 -2.59
C SER A 486 8.62 11.02 -4.11
N SER A 487 9.64 10.95 -4.95
CA SER A 487 9.44 10.81 -6.41
C SER A 487 8.95 9.41 -6.77
N THR A 488 8.21 9.29 -7.87
CA THR A 488 7.50 8.04 -8.24
C THR A 488 7.88 7.45 -9.60
N ASN A 489 8.90 8.01 -10.25
CA ASN A 489 9.40 7.47 -11.52
C ASN A 489 10.10 6.13 -11.30
N SER A 490 10.09 5.24 -12.30
CA SER A 490 10.83 3.98 -12.26
C SER A 490 12.35 4.14 -12.25
N THR A 491 12.85 5.34 -12.52
CA THR A 491 14.27 5.69 -12.48
C THR A 491 14.49 6.93 -11.62
N PHE A 492 15.64 6.98 -10.95
CA PHE A 492 16.06 8.11 -10.13
C PHE A 492 17.49 8.51 -10.47
N THR A 493 17.70 9.79 -10.79
CA THR A 493 19.03 10.30 -11.14
C THR A 493 19.57 11.20 -10.03
N THR A 494 20.74 10.84 -9.50
CA THR A 494 21.39 11.57 -8.42
C THR A 494 22.83 11.93 -8.75
N ASN A 495 23.28 13.06 -8.21
CA ASN A 495 24.67 13.49 -8.19
C ASN A 495 25.21 13.65 -6.75
N GLN A 496 24.50 13.08 -5.77
CA GLN A 496 24.85 13.13 -4.37
C GLN A 496 25.24 11.74 -3.85
N ALA A 497 26.32 11.69 -3.08
CA ALA A 497 26.73 10.47 -2.38
C ALA A 497 25.81 10.19 -1.19
N GLY A 498 25.69 8.91 -0.83
CA GLY A 498 24.87 8.45 0.30
C GLY A 498 23.97 7.27 -0.07
N TRP A 499 23.13 6.88 0.87
CA TRP A 499 22.08 5.88 0.66
C TRP A 499 20.95 6.47 -0.17
N HIS A 500 20.59 5.77 -1.23
CA HIS A 500 19.36 5.98 -1.98
C HIS A 500 18.54 4.70 -1.89
N TRP A 501 17.23 4.82 -1.74
CA TRP A 501 16.33 3.67 -1.62
C TRP A 501 15.00 3.96 -2.29
N VAL A 502 14.32 2.89 -2.69
CA VAL A 502 13.02 2.90 -3.34
C VAL A 502 12.13 1.85 -2.70
N ASP A 503 10.90 2.24 -2.35
CA ASP A 503 9.83 1.28 -2.10
C ASP A 503 9.19 0.93 -3.44
N VAL A 504 9.10 -0.36 -3.74
CA VAL A 504 8.44 -0.88 -4.93
C VAL A 504 7.18 -1.61 -4.51
N PHE A 505 6.06 -1.18 -5.10
CA PHE A 505 4.73 -1.72 -4.86
C PHE A 505 4.28 -2.46 -6.11
N HIS A 506 4.01 -3.75 -5.98
CA HIS A 506 3.44 -4.56 -7.05
C HIS A 506 2.26 -5.34 -6.50
N GLN A 507 1.05 -4.99 -6.93
CA GLN A 507 -0.19 -5.53 -6.38
C GLN A 507 -0.21 -5.38 -4.85
N SER A 508 -0.26 -6.49 -4.12
CA SER A 508 -0.24 -6.53 -2.65
C SER A 508 1.16 -6.58 -2.03
N CYS A 509 2.21 -6.68 -2.85
CA CYS A 509 3.59 -6.76 -2.37
C CYS A 509 4.21 -5.37 -2.24
N GLN A 510 4.85 -5.14 -1.10
CA GLN A 510 5.72 -3.99 -0.87
C GLN A 510 7.10 -4.48 -0.46
N PHE A 511 8.13 -4.02 -1.15
CA PHE A 511 9.51 -4.28 -0.75
C PHE A 511 10.38 -3.05 -1.01
N ARG A 512 11.45 -2.94 -0.25
CA ARG A 512 12.41 -1.84 -0.34
C ARG A 512 13.74 -2.35 -0.83
N ASP A 513 14.30 -1.65 -1.81
CA ASP A 513 15.69 -1.84 -2.21
C ASP A 513 16.50 -0.56 -1.97
N SER A 514 17.79 -0.72 -1.68
CA SER A 514 18.69 0.37 -1.34
C SER A 514 20.07 0.17 -1.96
N VAL A 515 20.67 1.26 -2.42
CA VAL A 515 22.02 1.29 -2.98
C VAL A 515 22.82 2.43 -2.36
N PHE A 516 24.07 2.14 -1.99
CA PHE A 516 24.98 3.17 -1.55
C PHE A 516 25.74 3.75 -2.74
N VAL A 517 25.59 5.06 -2.95
CA VAL A 517 26.28 5.78 -4.03
C VAL A 517 27.50 6.51 -3.46
N THR A 518 28.70 6.18 -3.96
CA THR A 518 29.96 6.83 -3.56
C THR A 518 30.39 7.87 -4.60
N LEU A 519 30.74 9.07 -4.16
CA LEU A 519 31.33 10.12 -5.00
C LEU A 519 32.86 10.05 -4.94
N VAL A 520 33.52 9.86 -6.08
CA VAL A 520 34.98 9.90 -6.21
C VAL A 520 35.42 11.19 -6.92
N SER A 521 36.44 11.85 -6.37
CA SER A 521 37.04 13.04 -6.97
C SER A 521 37.78 12.72 -8.27
N ASN A 522 37.86 13.71 -9.17
CA ASN A 522 38.62 13.63 -10.42
C ASN A 522 40.09 13.18 -10.19
N PRO A 523 40.76 12.58 -11.20
CA PRO A 523 42.13 12.09 -11.05
C PRO A 523 43.09 13.22 -10.58
N PRO A 524 44.05 12.90 -9.69
CA PRO A 524 44.93 13.88 -9.09
C PRO A 524 45.71 14.62 -10.18
N GLN A 525 45.67 15.95 -10.13
CA GLN A 525 46.50 16.80 -10.98
C GLN A 525 47.86 16.97 -10.32
N PHE A 526 48.93 16.70 -11.04
CA PHE A 526 50.31 16.78 -10.52
C PHE A 526 51.27 17.29 -11.59
N ASN A 527 52.46 17.71 -11.16
CA ASN A 527 53.52 18.22 -12.03
C ASN A 527 54.88 17.74 -11.49
N LEU A 528 55.67 17.04 -12.30
CA LEU A 528 56.99 16.48 -11.99
C LEU A 528 58.11 17.53 -12.00
N GLY A 529 57.82 18.77 -12.38
CA GLY A 529 58.75 19.89 -12.42
C GLY A 529 59.26 20.23 -13.83
N ASN A 530 60.19 21.18 -13.90
CA ASN A 530 60.84 21.58 -15.17
C ASN A 530 62.13 20.78 -15.40
N ASP A 531 62.53 20.59 -16.66
CA ASP A 531 63.78 19.91 -17.06
C ASP A 531 65.02 20.40 -16.27
N THR A 532 65.85 19.48 -15.77
CA THR A 532 66.90 19.78 -14.77
C THR A 532 68.19 18.97 -14.98
N SER A 533 69.38 19.52 -14.67
CA SER A 533 70.67 18.79 -14.67
C SER A 533 71.23 18.60 -13.25
N VAL A 534 71.66 17.38 -12.89
CA VAL A 534 72.12 16.91 -11.57
C VAL A 534 73.54 16.30 -11.68
N CYS A 535 74.22 15.93 -10.60
CA CYS A 535 75.53 15.26 -10.64
C CYS A 535 75.37 13.72 -10.57
N ALA A 536 76.26 12.95 -11.21
CA ALA A 536 76.16 11.51 -11.46
C ALA A 536 76.22 10.62 -10.20
N ASP A 537 76.66 11.17 -9.07
CA ASP A 537 76.80 10.46 -7.80
C ASP A 537 75.74 10.85 -6.75
N VAL A 538 74.62 11.46 -7.15
CA VAL A 538 73.52 11.88 -6.25
C VAL A 538 72.21 11.15 -6.62
N ASN A 539 71.56 10.51 -5.64
CA ASN A 539 70.25 9.87 -5.81
C ASN A 539 69.15 10.93 -5.99
N PHE A 540 68.83 11.30 -7.23
CA PHE A 540 67.73 12.20 -7.55
C PHE A 540 66.42 11.41 -7.58
N VAL A 541 65.46 11.74 -6.72
CA VAL A 541 64.19 11.01 -6.58
C VAL A 541 63.02 11.90 -6.96
N LEU A 542 62.16 11.43 -7.86
CA LEU A 542 60.88 12.06 -8.22
C LEU A 542 59.80 11.54 -7.26
N ASP A 543 59.18 12.45 -6.51
CA ASP A 543 58.10 12.15 -5.56
C ASP A 543 56.98 13.21 -5.71
N PRO A 544 55.87 12.89 -6.38
CA PRO A 544 54.77 13.82 -6.60
C PRO A 544 53.75 13.85 -5.43
N ASP A 545 53.92 13.03 -4.38
CA ASP A 545 53.08 13.00 -3.15
C ASP A 545 51.55 13.03 -3.39
N LEU A 546 51.04 12.11 -4.22
CA LEU A 546 49.61 12.00 -4.52
C LEU A 546 48.92 10.99 -3.60
N GLN A 547 47.88 11.45 -2.91
CA GLN A 547 47.00 10.59 -2.10
C GLN A 547 45.95 9.89 -2.99
N ASN A 548 45.66 8.61 -2.70
CA ASN A 548 44.62 7.79 -3.34
C ASN A 548 44.77 7.64 -4.88
N ALA A 549 46.02 7.47 -5.36
CA ALA A 549 46.35 7.28 -6.77
C ALA A 549 47.17 6.00 -7.01
N PHE A 550 46.95 5.34 -8.14
CA PHE A 550 47.81 4.27 -8.67
C PHE A 550 48.85 4.87 -9.60
N TYR A 551 50.11 4.57 -9.34
CA TYR A 551 51.26 5.11 -10.06
C TYR A 551 51.71 4.15 -11.14
N THR A 552 52.10 4.69 -12.29
CA THR A 552 52.82 3.93 -13.33
C THR A 552 53.88 4.83 -13.95
N TRP A 553 55.14 4.55 -13.64
CA TRP A 553 56.29 5.27 -14.19
C TRP A 553 56.64 4.78 -15.60
N HIS A 554 57.49 5.54 -16.27
CA HIS A 554 57.98 5.25 -17.63
C HIS A 554 58.65 3.88 -17.84
N ASP A 555 59.15 3.25 -16.77
CA ASP A 555 59.74 1.91 -16.78
C ASP A 555 58.71 0.80 -16.47
N GLY A 556 57.46 1.17 -16.16
CA GLY A 556 56.38 0.28 -15.76
C GLY A 556 56.32 -0.01 -14.25
N SER A 557 57.17 0.60 -13.43
CA SER A 557 57.09 0.50 -11.96
C SER A 557 55.87 1.24 -11.40
N HIS A 558 55.41 0.82 -10.21
CA HIS A 558 54.21 1.35 -9.55
C HIS A 558 54.52 1.98 -8.18
N ASP A 559 55.80 2.26 -7.92
CA ASP A 559 56.25 2.85 -6.66
C ASP A 559 55.77 4.29 -6.54
N THR A 560 55.55 4.77 -5.32
CA THR A 560 55.11 6.16 -5.09
C THR A 560 56.19 7.19 -5.42
N THR A 561 57.44 6.75 -5.59
CA THR A 561 58.60 7.58 -5.94
C THR A 561 59.46 6.89 -6.99
N PHE A 562 60.24 7.64 -7.78
CA PHE A 562 61.16 7.10 -8.78
C PHE A 562 62.58 7.64 -8.65
N VAL A 563 63.59 6.76 -8.59
CA VAL A 563 65.01 7.17 -8.50
C VAL A 563 65.61 7.30 -9.91
N VAL A 564 66.12 8.48 -10.24
CA VAL A 564 66.81 8.78 -11.49
C VAL A 564 68.28 8.40 -11.38
N ASP A 565 68.72 7.48 -12.24
CA ASP A 565 70.06 6.88 -12.24
C ASP A 565 70.85 7.16 -13.54
N SER A 566 70.20 7.81 -14.52
CA SER A 566 70.74 8.08 -15.84
C SER A 566 70.17 9.36 -16.44
N THR A 567 70.86 9.92 -17.42
CA THR A 567 70.35 11.07 -18.19
C THR A 567 69.23 10.61 -19.13
N GLY A 568 68.04 11.21 -19.05
CA GLY A 568 66.88 10.77 -19.85
C GLY A 568 65.57 11.52 -19.58
N VAL A 569 64.50 11.12 -20.29
CA VAL A 569 63.13 11.62 -20.08
C VAL A 569 62.38 10.64 -19.17
N TYR A 570 61.83 11.16 -18.09
CA TYR A 570 61.05 10.47 -17.08
C TYR A 570 59.60 10.92 -17.17
N TRP A 571 58.65 10.01 -17.00
CA TRP A 571 57.23 10.35 -16.91
C TRP A 571 56.51 9.48 -15.90
N LEU A 572 55.45 10.02 -15.32
CA LEU A 572 54.53 9.33 -14.43
C LEU A 572 53.12 9.43 -15.01
N SER A 573 52.39 8.33 -14.91
CA SER A 573 50.95 8.26 -15.11
C SER A 573 50.28 7.94 -13.78
N ALA A 574 49.52 8.88 -13.22
CA ALA A 574 48.75 8.67 -11.99
C ALA A 574 47.27 8.43 -12.34
N SER A 575 46.68 7.39 -11.77
CA SER A 575 45.29 7.01 -12.07
C SER A 575 44.47 6.77 -10.81
N ASN A 576 43.17 7.05 -10.89
CA ASN A 576 42.19 6.61 -9.90
C ASN A 576 40.97 6.05 -10.64
N ALA A 577 39.90 5.70 -9.92
CA ALA A 577 38.67 5.15 -10.50
C ALA A 577 38.03 6.05 -11.57
N CYS A 578 38.40 7.33 -11.64
CA CYS A 578 37.82 8.35 -12.51
C CYS A 578 38.68 8.74 -13.72
N GLY A 579 39.91 8.21 -13.85
CA GLY A 579 40.74 8.45 -15.02
C GLY A 579 42.23 8.52 -14.71
N THR A 580 42.98 9.11 -15.64
CA THR A 580 44.44 9.12 -15.60
C THR A 580 44.99 10.48 -16.03
N THR A 581 46.03 10.93 -15.32
CA THR A 581 46.82 12.13 -15.64
C THR A 581 48.27 11.71 -15.86
N THR A 582 48.97 12.37 -16.77
CA THR A 582 50.37 12.08 -17.09
C THR A 582 51.18 13.36 -17.18
N ASP A 583 52.40 13.33 -16.66
CA ASP A 583 53.36 14.42 -16.79
C ASP A 583 54.78 13.89 -17.08
N THR A 584 55.63 14.73 -17.67
CA THR A 584 56.96 14.36 -18.19
C THR A 584 58.05 15.36 -17.78
N LEU A 585 59.27 14.88 -17.52
CA LEU A 585 60.44 15.66 -17.10
C LEU A 585 61.73 15.10 -17.75
N HIS A 586 62.65 15.96 -18.22
CA HIS A 586 63.99 15.55 -18.68
C HIS A 586 65.10 15.84 -17.66
N VAL A 587 66.02 14.89 -17.41
CA VAL A 587 67.11 14.98 -16.41
C VAL A 587 68.50 14.67 -16.99
N GLU A 588 69.58 15.39 -16.62
CA GLU A 588 70.99 15.21 -17.11
C GLU A 588 72.06 15.13 -15.98
N LEU A 589 73.04 14.19 -15.98
CA LEU A 589 74.01 13.91 -14.87
C LEU A 589 75.54 14.30 -15.10
N ASN A 590 76.29 14.92 -14.13
CA ASN A 590 77.73 15.44 -14.17
C ASN A 590 78.78 14.93 -13.06
N ALA A 591 80.16 14.95 -13.18
CA ALA A 591 81.20 14.26 -12.26
C ALA A 591 82.50 15.07 -11.79
N ALA A 592 83.54 14.53 -11.05
CA ALA A 592 84.27 14.88 -9.74
C ALA A 592 85.82 15.48 -9.50
N ALA A 593 86.25 16.41 -8.50
CA ALA A 593 87.60 17.00 -7.92
C ALA A 593 88.28 16.76 -6.43
N GLN A 594 89.56 17.21 -6.05
CA GLN A 594 90.61 16.77 -4.98
C GLN A 594 90.91 17.48 -3.53
N PRO A 595 91.65 16.88 -2.48
CA PRO A 595 91.49 17.00 -0.95
C PRO A 595 92.21 18.03 0.02
N ILE A 596 91.62 18.27 1.24
CA ILE A 596 91.95 19.26 2.36
C ILE A 596 92.85 18.68 3.51
N LEU A 597 93.63 19.51 4.27
CA LEU A 597 94.72 19.06 5.19
C LEU A 597 94.56 19.24 6.74
N GLN A 598 93.53 19.84 7.38
CA GLN A 598 93.35 19.77 8.88
C GLN A 598 91.91 20.04 9.38
N PHE A 599 91.30 19.10 10.12
CA PHE A 599 89.97 19.18 10.77
C PHE A 599 90.02 18.65 12.24
N PRO A 600 89.15 19.10 13.19
CA PRO A 600 89.17 18.69 14.63
C PRO A 600 88.48 17.32 14.94
N GLU A 601 88.74 16.73 16.13
CA GLU A 601 88.26 15.37 16.54
C GLU A 601 86.91 15.34 17.32
N ASP A 602 86.25 14.16 17.36
CA ASP A 602 84.87 13.87 17.81
C ASP A 602 84.48 14.24 19.28
N THR A 603 83.19 14.58 19.58
CA THR A 603 82.69 15.08 20.91
C THR A 603 81.17 14.82 21.16
N THR A 604 80.62 14.88 22.40
CA THR A 604 79.18 14.66 22.75
C THR A 604 78.49 15.89 23.41
N VAL A 605 77.26 16.26 23.01
CA VAL A 605 76.52 17.49 23.47
C VAL A 605 74.99 17.26 23.62
N CYS A 606 74.23 18.17 24.26
CA CYS A 606 72.74 18.11 24.36
C CYS A 606 72.07 18.88 23.20
N ASP A 607 70.98 18.33 22.61
CA ASP A 607 70.30 18.84 21.40
C ASP A 607 69.67 20.24 21.49
N THR A 608 69.64 20.82 22.69
CA THR A 608 69.11 22.17 22.92
C THR A 608 70.16 23.30 22.99
N VAL A 609 71.49 23.03 23.03
CA VAL A 609 72.53 24.08 23.29
C VAL A 609 73.62 24.29 22.20
N GLY A 610 74.11 23.27 21.49
CA GLY A 610 74.99 23.37 20.27
C GLY A 610 76.49 23.82 20.38
N LEU A 611 77.27 23.77 19.27
CA LEU A 611 78.75 23.89 19.04
C LEU A 611 79.13 24.62 17.71
N THR A 612 80.20 25.42 17.55
CA THR A 612 80.59 26.11 16.25
C THR A 612 81.98 25.72 15.66
N LEU A 613 82.14 25.61 14.32
CA LEU A 613 83.36 25.25 13.52
C LEU A 613 83.70 26.27 12.38
N ASP A 614 84.97 26.38 11.88
CA ASP A 614 85.47 27.34 10.82
C ASP A 614 86.62 26.76 9.92
N VAL A 615 86.54 26.85 8.57
CA VAL A 615 87.47 26.22 7.57
C VAL A 615 87.74 26.97 6.23
N THR A 616 87.90 28.31 6.21
CA THR A 616 88.01 29.17 4.97
C THR A 616 89.22 28.92 3.99
N PHE A 617 89.02 28.98 2.65
CA PHE A 617 90.01 28.99 1.51
C PHE A 617 89.65 29.93 0.29
N GLU A 618 90.52 30.09 -0.72
CA GLU A 618 90.33 31.01 -1.90
C GLU A 618 89.77 30.28 -3.15
N ASP A 619 88.80 30.88 -3.86
CA ASP A 619 88.10 30.39 -5.07
C ASP A 619 87.39 29.01 -4.98
N ALA A 620 87.08 28.53 -3.78
CA ALA A 620 86.34 27.28 -3.56
C ALA A 620 84.87 27.50 -3.19
N ILE A 621 84.00 26.55 -3.56
CA ILE A 621 82.61 26.48 -3.09
C ILE A 621 82.58 25.53 -1.89
N TYR A 622 82.07 26.03 -0.77
CA TYR A 622 81.90 25.26 0.46
C TYR A 622 80.50 24.69 0.50
N GLU A 623 80.38 23.47 1.00
CA GLU A 623 79.10 22.92 1.40
C GLU A 623 79.31 22.13 2.68
N TRP A 624 78.80 22.67 3.78
CA TRP A 624 78.71 21.91 5.01
C TRP A 624 77.55 20.91 4.92
N SER A 625 77.57 19.89 5.75
CA SER A 625 76.51 18.86 5.95
C SER A 625 75.05 19.33 6.10
N ASP A 626 74.78 20.64 6.15
CA ASP A 626 73.45 21.28 6.21
C ASP A 626 73.16 22.18 5.00
N GLY A 627 74.04 22.20 3.99
CA GLY A 627 73.94 23.04 2.79
C GLY A 627 74.48 24.46 2.95
N SER A 628 75.02 24.87 4.11
CA SER A 628 75.59 26.21 4.23
C SER A 628 76.86 26.35 3.40
N THR A 629 77.02 27.48 2.71
CA THR A 629 78.16 27.76 1.80
C THR A 629 79.14 28.80 2.36
N VAL A 630 78.90 29.21 3.60
CA VAL A 630 79.77 30.10 4.36
C VAL A 630 80.90 29.29 5.02
N PRO A 631 82.08 29.88 5.27
CA PRO A 631 83.22 29.08 5.70
C PRO A 631 83.18 28.65 7.18
N THR A 632 82.10 28.93 7.93
CA THR A 632 81.94 28.64 9.36
C THR A 632 80.54 28.07 9.67
N LYS A 633 80.37 27.16 10.64
CA LYS A 633 79.09 26.50 10.96
C LYS A 633 78.81 26.22 12.45
N PHE A 634 77.57 26.43 12.91
CA PHE A 634 77.05 26.05 14.24
C PHE A 634 76.25 24.73 14.17
N ILE A 635 76.37 23.88 15.19
CA ILE A 635 76.00 22.46 15.23
C ILE A 635 75.20 22.20 16.50
N ASN A 636 73.96 21.75 16.39
CA ASN A 636 73.08 21.49 17.53
C ASN A 636 72.26 20.19 17.37
N GLN A 637 72.66 19.28 16.47
CA GLN A 637 72.09 17.93 16.30
C GLN A 637 73.17 16.85 16.45
N ALA A 638 72.77 15.60 16.71
CA ALA A 638 73.70 14.47 16.78
C ALA A 638 74.03 14.12 15.36
N GLY A 639 75.30 14.09 15.04
CA GLY A 639 75.71 13.66 13.74
C GLY A 639 77.20 13.77 13.55
N ILE A 640 77.65 12.99 12.60
CA ILE A 640 78.92 13.24 11.96
C ILE A 640 78.72 14.44 11.05
N TYR A 641 79.23 15.58 11.48
CA TYR A 641 79.26 16.79 10.67
C TYR A 641 80.47 16.74 9.76
N TRP A 642 80.24 17.09 8.50
CA TRP A 642 81.30 17.19 7.51
C TRP A 642 81.20 18.48 6.72
N VAL A 643 82.29 18.84 6.08
CA VAL A 643 82.36 19.93 5.08
C VAL A 643 82.93 19.38 3.78
N ARG A 644 82.33 19.74 2.64
CA ARG A 644 82.86 19.56 1.29
C ARG A 644 83.39 20.88 0.78
N VAL A 645 84.57 20.86 0.19
CA VAL A 645 85.16 22.01 -0.49
C VAL A 645 85.48 21.57 -1.92
N GLY A 646 84.92 22.26 -2.92
CA GLY A 646 85.04 21.80 -4.31
C GLY A 646 84.60 22.76 -5.41
N ASN A 647 84.45 22.23 -6.62
CA ASN A 647 83.97 22.90 -7.84
C ASN A 647 82.84 22.09 -8.52
N SER A 648 82.37 22.54 -9.69
CA SER A 648 81.22 21.98 -10.45
C SER A 648 81.36 20.52 -10.91
N CYS A 649 82.43 19.87 -10.46
CA CYS A 649 82.73 18.51 -10.76
C CYS A 649 82.82 17.71 -9.46
N ASP A 650 83.82 17.87 -8.56
CA ASP A 650 83.75 17.34 -7.16
C ASP A 650 84.48 18.18 -6.13
N THR A 651 84.65 17.58 -4.97
CA THR A 651 84.39 18.10 -3.65
C THR A 651 85.01 17.15 -2.68
N VAL A 652 85.96 17.66 -1.94
CA VAL A 652 86.64 16.89 -0.93
C VAL A 652 86.16 17.22 0.45
N SER A 653 86.06 16.17 1.28
CA SER A 653 85.44 16.27 2.57
C SER A 653 86.26 15.70 3.70
N ASP A 654 86.04 16.28 4.88
CA ASP A 654 86.52 15.78 6.17
C ASP A 654 85.36 15.84 7.18
N THR A 655 85.41 15.00 8.23
CA THR A 655 84.29 14.71 9.13
C THR A 655 84.68 14.82 10.61
N ILE A 656 83.77 15.32 11.45
CA ILE A 656 83.81 15.27 12.93
C ILE A 656 82.52 14.66 13.46
N ASN A 657 82.60 13.65 14.33
CA ASN A 657 81.44 13.06 14.99
C ASN A 657 81.02 13.84 16.23
N VAL A 658 79.84 14.45 16.17
CA VAL A 658 79.21 15.10 17.31
C VAL A 658 78.04 14.22 17.76
N ILE A 659 78.18 13.48 18.85
CA ILE A 659 77.07 12.66 19.37
C ILE A 659 76.14 13.58 20.16
N LEU A 660 74.82 13.48 20.00
CA LEU A 660 73.89 14.06 20.97
C LEU A 660 73.01 13.03 21.62
N ASP A 661 72.63 13.37 22.84
CA ASP A 661 71.59 12.72 23.60
C ASP A 661 70.22 13.29 23.19
N SER A 662 69.14 12.49 23.23
CA SER A 662 67.80 12.86 22.71
C SER A 662 66.67 12.55 23.70
N VAL A 663 65.55 13.25 23.59
CA VAL A 663 64.35 13.05 24.43
C VAL A 663 63.52 11.83 23.98
N ILE A 664 63.07 10.95 24.90
CA ILE A 664 62.24 9.76 24.61
C ILE A 664 60.73 10.12 24.57
N PHE A 665 59.96 9.62 23.58
CA PHE A 665 58.55 10.00 23.30
C PHE A 665 57.50 8.87 23.24
N ASN A 666 57.77 7.67 23.75
CA ASN A 666 56.76 6.60 23.71
C ASN A 666 55.67 6.77 24.78
N ILE A 667 54.41 6.62 24.36
CA ILE A 667 53.22 6.77 25.20
C ILE A 667 52.64 5.37 25.49
N LEU A 668 52.55 4.99 26.76
CA LEU A 668 51.91 3.77 27.21
C LEU A 668 50.37 3.87 27.03
N PRO A 669 49.67 2.76 26.79
CA PRO A 669 48.20 2.76 26.79
C PRO A 669 47.65 3.19 28.16
N ASN A 670 46.68 4.10 28.17
CA ASN A 670 46.12 4.68 29.40
C ASN A 670 45.56 3.62 30.39
N VAL A 671 44.93 2.56 29.89
CA VAL A 671 44.36 1.46 30.69
C VAL A 671 44.60 0.10 30.02
N SER A 672 44.87 -0.97 30.80
CA SER A 672 44.97 -2.36 30.32
C SER A 672 44.34 -3.35 31.33
N VAL A 673 43.79 -4.48 30.88
CA VAL A 673 42.99 -5.41 31.72
C VAL A 673 43.58 -6.84 31.72
N LEU A 674 43.71 -7.43 32.92
CA LEU A 674 44.09 -8.82 33.18
C LEU A 674 42.85 -9.70 33.35
N CYS A 675 42.78 -10.84 32.65
CA CYS A 675 41.56 -11.63 32.54
C CYS A 675 41.32 -12.66 33.66
N ASP A 676 42.37 -13.30 34.16
CA ASP A 676 42.27 -14.34 35.18
C ASP A 676 43.54 -14.42 36.05
N GLN A 677 43.53 -15.36 37.01
CA GLN A 677 44.66 -15.57 37.90
C GLN A 677 45.81 -16.30 37.16
N GLY A 678 46.63 -15.54 36.44
CA GLY A 678 47.76 -16.06 35.66
C GLY A 678 48.03 -15.28 34.37
N ASP A 679 47.08 -14.46 33.92
CA ASP A 679 47.24 -13.58 32.76
C ASP A 679 48.37 -12.55 32.97
N THR A 680 49.01 -12.15 31.87
CA THR A 680 50.07 -11.14 31.86
C THR A 680 49.91 -10.20 30.67
N ILE A 681 50.21 -8.91 30.89
CA ILE A 681 50.24 -7.87 29.85
C ILE A 681 51.67 -7.39 29.65
N ARG A 682 52.06 -7.15 28.40
CA ARG A 682 53.35 -6.55 28.03
C ARG A 682 53.18 -5.05 27.78
N LEU A 683 53.79 -4.21 28.61
CA LEU A 683 53.86 -2.76 28.46
C LEU A 683 55.21 -2.38 27.84
N LEU A 684 55.20 -1.78 26.65
CA LEU A 684 56.42 -1.40 25.92
C LEU A 684 56.70 0.10 26.11
N ALA A 685 57.78 0.45 26.81
CA ALA A 685 58.16 1.84 27.07
C ALA A 685 59.04 2.45 25.97
N THR A 686 59.86 1.66 25.28
CA THR A 686 60.75 2.13 24.19
C THR A 686 60.95 1.01 23.18
N GLU A 687 61.54 1.28 22.01
CA GLU A 687 62.03 0.21 21.12
C GLU A 687 63.08 -0.68 21.81
N ASP A 688 63.26 -1.90 21.29
CA ASP A 688 63.87 -3.06 21.96
C ASP A 688 65.34 -2.91 22.44
N SER A 689 65.99 -1.78 22.20
CA SER A 689 67.40 -1.52 22.54
C SER A 689 67.64 -0.50 23.67
N LEU A 690 66.62 0.27 24.09
CA LEU A 690 66.70 1.26 25.16
C LEU A 690 66.14 0.72 26.47
N VAL A 691 66.79 1.06 27.59
CA VAL A 691 66.46 0.51 28.92
C VAL A 691 65.95 1.64 29.81
N VAL A 692 64.73 1.47 30.35
CA VAL A 692 64.10 2.43 31.27
C VAL A 692 63.96 1.84 32.68
N ASP A 693 63.86 2.71 33.68
CA ASP A 693 63.59 2.32 35.06
C ASP A 693 62.08 2.22 35.27
N TRP A 694 61.56 1.01 35.42
CA TRP A 694 60.14 0.81 35.73
C TRP A 694 59.86 1.01 37.22
N SER A 695 58.68 1.53 37.53
CA SER A 695 58.12 1.65 38.88
C SER A 695 58.18 0.36 39.71
N VAL A 696 58.18 -0.80 39.04
CA VAL A 696 58.52 -2.12 39.61
C VAL A 696 59.16 -3.02 38.55
N GLY A 697 60.08 -3.89 38.96
CA GLY A 697 60.73 -4.88 38.07
C GLY A 697 62.15 -4.50 37.65
N PRO A 698 62.81 -5.33 36.80
CA PRO A 698 64.14 -5.04 36.27
C PRO A 698 64.08 -3.98 35.16
N ASN A 699 65.20 -3.32 34.94
CA ASN A 699 65.37 -2.32 33.88
C ASN A 699 65.31 -3.02 32.51
N SER A 700 64.32 -2.66 31.68
CA SER A 700 64.11 -3.23 30.33
C SER A 700 63.24 -2.30 29.48
N SER A 701 63.29 -2.46 28.15
CA SER A 701 62.40 -1.75 27.20
C SER A 701 60.91 -2.12 27.37
N VAL A 702 60.64 -3.32 27.91
CA VAL A 702 59.30 -3.87 28.13
C VAL A 702 59.12 -4.33 29.58
N LEU A 703 57.95 -4.11 30.17
CA LEU A 703 57.55 -4.66 31.46
C LEU A 703 56.38 -5.64 31.26
N THR A 704 56.52 -6.86 31.78
CA THR A 704 55.42 -7.84 31.81
C THR A 704 54.79 -7.83 33.20
N VAL A 705 53.50 -7.49 33.27
CA VAL A 705 52.76 -7.29 34.53
C VAL A 705 51.64 -8.32 34.67
N ALA A 706 51.50 -8.88 35.87
CA ALA A 706 50.55 -9.94 36.20
C ALA A 706 49.58 -9.56 37.35
N ASN A 707 49.72 -8.34 37.88
CA ASN A 707 48.91 -7.83 38.99
C ASN A 707 48.31 -6.48 38.62
N PRO A 708 47.15 -6.10 39.19
CA PRO A 708 46.56 -4.78 38.99
C PRO A 708 47.37 -3.73 39.75
N GLY A 709 47.50 -2.55 39.15
CA GLY A 709 48.29 -1.46 39.70
C GLY A 709 48.54 -0.36 38.67
N THR A 710 49.10 0.75 39.12
CA THR A 710 49.58 1.80 38.24
C THR A 710 51.08 1.60 38.02
N TYR A 711 51.48 1.44 36.77
CA TYR A 711 52.84 1.19 36.34
C TYR A 711 53.33 2.38 35.53
N PHE A 712 54.47 2.93 35.90
CA PHE A 712 55.13 3.99 35.13
C PHE A 712 56.60 3.63 34.91
N PHE A 713 57.24 4.28 33.95
CA PHE A 713 58.70 4.25 33.80
C PHE A 713 59.30 5.64 33.96
N THR A 714 60.58 5.71 34.28
CA THR A 714 61.40 6.93 34.28
C THR A 714 62.72 6.69 33.54
N HIS A 715 63.25 7.69 32.85
CA HIS A 715 64.57 7.64 32.22
C HIS A 715 65.25 9.02 32.27
N GLU A 716 66.53 9.07 32.64
CA GLU A 716 67.34 10.31 32.74
C GLU A 716 68.56 10.25 31.83
N ASN A 717 68.76 11.28 31.01
CA ASN A 717 69.93 11.43 30.14
C ASN A 717 70.45 12.88 30.11
N THR A 718 71.41 13.20 29.24
CA THR A 718 72.03 14.53 29.14
C THR A 718 71.01 15.64 28.80
N CYS A 719 69.79 15.29 28.36
CA CYS A 719 68.70 16.20 27.99
C CYS A 719 67.59 16.36 29.05
N GLY A 720 67.51 15.51 30.07
CA GLY A 720 66.52 15.62 31.17
C GLY A 720 65.93 14.27 31.62
N VAL A 721 64.86 14.33 32.42
CA VAL A 721 64.13 13.16 32.97
C VAL A 721 62.76 13.02 32.32
N PHE A 722 62.41 11.83 31.81
CA PHE A 722 61.15 11.51 31.13
C PHE A 722 60.39 10.39 31.85
N SER A 723 59.06 10.45 31.85
CA SER A 723 58.21 9.42 32.47
C SER A 723 56.83 9.34 31.84
N ASP A 724 56.27 8.14 31.74
CA ASP A 724 54.87 7.93 31.36
C ASP A 724 54.22 6.78 32.15
N THR A 725 52.89 6.75 32.24
CA THR A 725 52.11 5.92 33.18
C THR A 725 50.98 5.15 32.50
N SER A 726 50.82 3.87 32.84
CA SER A 726 49.68 3.01 32.47
C SER A 726 49.02 2.42 33.71
N ARG A 727 47.68 2.30 33.71
CA ARG A 727 46.93 1.65 34.80
C ARG A 727 46.42 0.28 34.38
N VAL A 728 46.80 -0.75 35.12
CA VAL A 728 46.40 -2.14 34.91
C VAL A 728 45.34 -2.54 35.93
N LEU A 729 44.24 -3.12 35.46
CA LEU A 729 43.10 -3.56 36.26
C LEU A 729 42.89 -5.08 36.13
N ILE A 730 42.32 -5.72 37.14
CA ILE A 730 41.81 -7.10 37.04
C ILE A 730 40.35 -7.04 36.56
N TRP A 731 40.00 -7.91 35.61
CA TRP A 731 38.63 -8.16 35.18
C TRP A 731 37.77 -8.67 36.35
N ASP A 732 36.65 -7.99 36.62
CA ASP A 732 35.72 -8.40 37.67
C ASP A 732 34.74 -9.45 37.11
N THR A 733 34.90 -10.70 37.53
CA THR A 733 34.02 -11.82 37.14
C THR A 733 32.61 -11.71 37.71
N GLY A 734 32.31 -10.72 38.57
CA GLY A 734 30.98 -10.41 39.08
C GLY A 734 30.13 -9.52 38.18
N PHE A 735 30.64 -9.12 37.00
CA PHE A 735 29.91 -8.26 36.06
C PHE A 735 28.81 -9.04 35.32
N VAL A 736 27.57 -8.54 35.41
CA VAL A 736 26.43 -9.02 34.62
C VAL A 736 26.14 -7.97 33.55
N PHE A 737 26.34 -8.35 32.29
CA PHE A 737 25.97 -7.54 31.14
C PHE A 737 24.48 -7.72 30.88
N THR A 738 23.70 -6.65 30.99
CA THR A 738 22.30 -6.64 30.61
C THR A 738 21.92 -5.34 29.91
N ILE A 739 21.14 -5.43 28.83
CA ILE A 739 20.67 -4.29 28.05
C ILE A 739 19.29 -3.79 28.49
N GLY A 740 18.61 -4.49 29.39
CA GLY A 740 17.27 -4.13 29.89
C GLY A 740 16.35 -5.34 29.92
N ASN A 741 15.12 -5.16 30.44
CA ASN A 741 14.06 -6.16 30.29
C ASN A 741 13.25 -5.85 29.03
N ASP A 742 12.57 -6.86 28.49
CA ASP A 742 11.57 -6.68 27.43
C ASP A 742 10.57 -5.56 27.79
N THR A 743 10.21 -4.74 26.80
CA THR A 743 9.38 -3.56 26.99
C THR A 743 8.48 -3.32 25.77
N ALA A 744 7.49 -2.45 25.87
CA ALA A 744 6.67 -2.02 24.73
C ALA A 744 6.83 -0.51 24.45
N VAL A 745 6.60 -0.09 23.22
CA VAL A 745 6.49 1.34 22.82
C VAL A 745 5.04 1.66 22.46
N CYS A 746 4.54 2.79 22.94
CA CYS A 746 3.12 3.16 22.78
C CYS A 746 2.79 3.80 21.42
N ILE A 747 3.80 4.16 20.62
CA ILE A 747 3.69 4.80 19.30
C ILE A 747 4.88 4.37 18.44
N ASP A 748 4.66 4.10 17.14
CA ASP A 748 5.65 3.58 16.18
C ASP A 748 6.91 4.46 15.93
N ASN A 749 7.01 5.64 16.54
CA ASN A 749 8.12 6.58 16.35
C ASN A 749 8.93 6.88 17.63
N ASP A 750 8.63 6.24 18.76
CA ASP A 750 9.44 6.39 19.97
C ASP A 750 10.73 5.54 19.88
N THR A 751 11.86 6.16 20.22
CA THR A 751 13.16 5.47 20.25
C THR A 751 13.56 5.17 21.69
N ILE A 752 13.77 3.90 22.01
CA ILE A 752 14.33 3.50 23.30
C ILE A 752 15.85 3.44 23.18
N VAL A 753 16.54 4.18 24.05
CA VAL A 753 18.00 4.09 24.17
C VAL A 753 18.34 2.91 25.07
N ILE A 754 18.97 1.92 24.48
CA ILE A 754 19.33 0.68 25.16
C ILE A 754 20.84 0.66 25.38
N GLY A 755 21.28 0.37 26.61
CA GLY A 755 22.68 0.36 27.04
C GLY A 755 22.92 1.17 28.31
N ASN A 756 23.03 0.52 29.47
CA ASN A 756 23.41 1.20 30.71
C ASN A 756 24.94 1.27 30.83
N ALA A 757 25.42 2.46 31.19
CA ALA A 757 26.83 2.80 31.33
C ALA A 757 27.52 1.92 32.37
N SER A 758 28.48 1.13 31.93
CA SER A 758 29.59 0.69 32.76
C SER A 758 30.83 1.41 32.22
N GLU A 759 31.14 2.58 32.80
CA GLU A 759 32.40 3.33 32.56
C GLU A 759 33.67 2.54 32.96
N ARG A 760 33.53 1.27 33.32
CA ARG A 760 34.54 0.52 34.06
C ARG A 760 35.47 -0.30 33.17
N PHE A 761 35.05 -0.66 31.95
CA PHE A 761 35.85 -1.48 31.02
C PHE A 761 35.52 -1.18 29.54
N PRO A 762 36.51 -1.00 28.67
CA PRO A 762 36.28 -0.83 27.23
C PRO A 762 35.84 -2.17 26.60
N PHE A 763 34.70 -2.16 25.91
CA PHE A 763 34.16 -3.25 25.10
C PHE A 763 33.98 -2.78 23.66
N ASP A 764 34.16 -3.68 22.70
CA ASP A 764 33.71 -3.53 21.32
C ASP A 764 32.30 -4.09 21.20
N TYR A 765 31.38 -3.34 20.58
CA TYR A 765 29.96 -3.70 20.47
C TYR A 765 29.62 -4.12 19.03
N ALA A 766 28.76 -5.13 18.90
CA ALA A 766 28.17 -5.55 17.64
C ALA A 766 26.69 -5.84 17.84
N TRP A 767 25.82 -4.97 17.31
CA TRP A 767 24.37 -5.11 17.39
C TRP A 767 23.81 -5.89 16.21
N SER A 768 22.64 -6.53 16.38
CA SER A 768 21.87 -7.16 15.29
C SER A 768 21.43 -6.17 14.21
N THR A 769 21.44 -4.86 14.52
CA THR A 769 21.22 -3.76 13.57
C THR A 769 22.45 -3.41 12.72
N GLY A 770 23.62 -4.01 13.01
CA GLY A 770 24.90 -3.68 12.38
C GLY A 770 25.67 -2.51 13.05
N SER A 771 25.10 -1.86 14.07
CA SER A 771 25.77 -0.78 14.81
C SER A 771 26.94 -1.29 15.67
N THR A 772 27.96 -0.45 15.84
CA THR A 772 29.09 -0.65 16.77
C THR A 772 29.10 0.32 17.95
N LEU A 773 28.06 1.16 18.06
CA LEU A 773 27.92 2.12 19.15
C LEU A 773 27.57 1.43 20.47
N GLN A 774 28.01 2.01 21.59
CA GLN A 774 27.68 1.51 22.93
C GLN A 774 26.17 1.51 23.22
N ASN A 775 25.45 2.49 22.66
CA ASN A 775 24.01 2.66 22.80
C ASN A 775 23.40 2.89 21.41
N ILE A 776 22.20 2.37 21.17
CA ILE A 776 21.43 2.57 19.93
C ILE A 776 20.00 3.00 20.24
N GLY A 777 19.38 3.76 19.34
CA GLY A 777 17.93 4.02 19.33
C GLY A 777 17.25 3.02 18.42
N VAL A 778 16.18 2.37 18.90
CA VAL A 778 15.49 1.28 18.20
C VAL A 778 13.97 1.41 18.34
N PHE A 779 13.24 0.86 17.36
CA PHE A 779 11.77 0.76 17.29
C PHE A 779 11.29 -0.61 17.81
N SER A 780 10.05 -1.01 17.52
CA SER A 780 9.59 -2.38 17.83
C SER A 780 10.39 -3.44 17.07
N GLY A 781 10.60 -4.59 17.71
CA GLY A 781 11.42 -5.68 17.18
C GLY A 781 12.31 -6.34 18.24
N VAL A 782 13.08 -7.34 17.80
CA VAL A 782 14.01 -8.08 18.66
C VAL A 782 15.44 -7.64 18.37
N PHE A 783 16.14 -7.15 19.39
CA PHE A 783 17.50 -6.64 19.26
C PHE A 783 18.45 -7.44 20.13
N ALA A 784 19.55 -7.87 19.54
CA ALA A 784 20.62 -8.57 20.23
C ALA A 784 21.91 -7.76 20.14
N VAL A 785 22.71 -7.77 21.20
CA VAL A 785 24.06 -7.19 21.19
C VAL A 785 25.07 -8.22 21.64
N THR A 786 26.23 -8.18 20.98
CA THR A 786 27.43 -8.89 21.38
C THR A 786 28.48 -7.88 21.81
N ALA A 787 28.84 -7.86 23.09
CA ALA A 787 29.91 -7.03 23.64
C ALA A 787 31.16 -7.89 23.87
N THR A 788 32.27 -7.54 23.22
CA THR A 788 33.54 -8.30 23.29
C THR A 788 34.67 -7.44 23.86
N ASN A 789 35.41 -7.98 24.81
CA ASN A 789 36.72 -7.45 25.20
C ASN A 789 37.76 -8.57 25.21
N ARG A 790 39.00 -8.28 25.63
CA ARG A 790 40.09 -9.27 25.69
C ARG A 790 39.76 -10.52 26.51
N CYS A 791 38.86 -10.43 27.49
CA CYS A 791 38.62 -11.45 28.50
C CYS A 791 37.30 -12.20 28.31
N VAL A 792 36.29 -11.60 27.69
CA VAL A 792 34.96 -12.21 27.53
C VAL A 792 34.20 -11.63 26.34
N THR A 793 33.34 -12.48 25.76
CA THR A 793 32.25 -12.08 24.88
C THR A 793 30.94 -12.34 25.59
N LEU A 794 30.12 -11.30 25.74
CA LEU A 794 28.82 -11.35 26.40
C LEU A 794 27.74 -11.00 25.38
N THR A 795 26.62 -11.71 25.44
CA THR A 795 25.46 -11.47 24.58
C THR A 795 24.25 -11.20 25.44
N ASP A 796 23.42 -10.25 25.02
CA ASP A 796 22.09 -10.06 25.59
C ASP A 796 21.08 -9.72 24.50
N GLN A 797 19.81 -10.03 24.73
CA GLN A 797 18.72 -9.80 23.80
C GLN A 797 17.55 -9.12 24.52
N ILE A 798 16.87 -8.22 23.81
CA ILE A 798 15.66 -7.56 24.27
C ILE A 798 14.60 -7.59 23.16
N SER A 799 13.35 -7.81 23.56
CA SER A 799 12.17 -7.72 22.70
C SER A 799 11.43 -6.42 22.99
N ILE A 800 11.16 -5.65 21.94
CA ILE A 800 10.36 -4.42 21.98
C ILE A 800 9.04 -4.69 21.25
N GLY A 801 7.94 -4.80 21.98
CA GLY A 801 6.60 -5.03 21.41
C GLY A 801 5.89 -3.74 21.01
N VAL A 802 4.89 -3.88 20.13
CA VAL A 802 3.79 -2.91 20.01
C VAL A 802 2.58 -3.45 20.79
N PRO A 803 1.80 -2.60 21.45
CA PRO A 803 0.63 -3.06 22.19
C PRO A 803 -0.46 -3.59 21.24
N GLU A 804 -1.16 -4.64 21.66
CA GLU A 804 -2.31 -5.17 20.93
C GLU A 804 -3.42 -4.10 20.89
N GLU A 805 -4.01 -3.88 19.71
CA GLU A 805 -5.02 -2.83 19.53
C GLU A 805 -6.33 -3.21 20.24
N VAL A 806 -6.74 -2.41 21.22
CA VAL A 806 -7.95 -2.62 22.01
C VAL A 806 -9.10 -1.83 21.39
N ARG A 807 -10.14 -2.55 20.97
CA ARG A 807 -11.35 -1.99 20.34
C ARG A 807 -12.60 -2.29 21.15
N ILE A 808 -13.62 -1.45 21.02
CA ILE A 808 -14.98 -1.70 21.46
C ILE A 808 -15.58 -2.74 20.51
N ILE A 809 -16.00 -3.88 21.04
CA ILE A 809 -16.73 -4.88 20.28
C ILE A 809 -18.09 -4.28 19.90
N GLU A 810 -18.35 -4.21 18.60
CA GLU A 810 -19.60 -3.66 18.11
C GLU A 810 -20.80 -4.53 18.54
N PRO A 811 -21.85 -3.92 19.12
CA PRO A 811 -23.07 -4.64 19.43
C PRO A 811 -23.81 -5.01 18.13
N MET A 812 -24.61 -6.08 18.15
CA MET A 812 -25.43 -6.53 17.01
C MET A 812 -26.34 -5.44 16.40
N SER A 813 -26.62 -4.37 17.14
CA SER A 813 -27.32 -3.17 16.66
C SER A 813 -26.91 -1.96 17.49
N ARG A 814 -26.64 -0.85 16.82
CA ARG A 814 -26.28 0.45 17.42
C ARG A 814 -27.48 1.32 17.81
N THR A 815 -28.70 0.88 17.49
CA THR A 815 -29.96 1.53 17.90
C THR A 815 -30.24 1.26 19.37
N LEU A 816 -30.60 2.30 20.12
CA LEU A 816 -30.94 2.24 21.54
C LEU A 816 -32.31 2.88 21.80
N CYS A 817 -33.36 2.07 21.99
CA CYS A 817 -34.71 2.58 22.19
C CYS A 817 -35.04 2.94 23.64
N PRO A 818 -36.07 3.79 23.89
CA PRO A 818 -36.44 4.20 25.23
C PRO A 818 -36.73 2.99 26.15
N GLY A 819 -35.91 2.83 27.19
CA GLY A 819 -36.01 1.73 28.15
C GLY A 819 -35.12 0.51 27.86
N GLU A 820 -34.38 0.51 26.74
CA GLU A 820 -33.38 -0.50 26.44
C GLU A 820 -32.01 -0.17 27.03
N THR A 821 -31.18 -1.20 27.20
CA THR A 821 -29.76 -1.08 27.59
C THR A 821 -28.90 -1.91 26.66
N LYS A 822 -27.77 -1.37 26.20
CA LYS A 822 -26.78 -2.10 25.39
C LYS A 822 -25.53 -2.39 26.19
N ASN A 823 -25.00 -3.61 26.06
CA ASN A 823 -23.69 -3.96 26.60
C ASN A 823 -22.62 -3.60 25.59
N LEU A 824 -21.65 -2.80 26.01
CA LEU A 824 -20.40 -2.56 25.28
C LEU A 824 -19.29 -3.32 26.01
N SER A 825 -18.47 -4.04 25.27
CA SER A 825 -17.33 -4.80 25.79
C SER A 825 -16.07 -4.53 25.00
N LEU A 826 -14.90 -4.61 25.64
CA LEU A 826 -13.61 -4.47 24.97
C LEU A 826 -13.15 -5.79 24.34
N SER A 827 -12.36 -5.69 23.27
CA SER A 827 -11.83 -6.82 22.49
C SER A 827 -10.88 -7.73 23.29
N VAL A 828 -10.30 -7.22 24.38
CA VAL A 828 -9.35 -7.95 25.25
C VAL A 828 -9.72 -7.82 26.73
N PHE A 829 -9.35 -8.85 27.52
CA PHE A 829 -9.65 -8.94 28.95
C PHE A 829 -8.48 -8.54 29.86
N ASP A 830 -7.25 -8.55 29.35
CA ASP A 830 -6.04 -8.21 30.10
C ASP A 830 -5.69 -6.72 29.94
N ILE A 831 -6.49 -5.86 30.56
CA ILE A 831 -6.29 -4.40 30.61
C ILE A 831 -5.89 -3.96 32.03
N GLN A 832 -5.01 -2.95 32.14
CA GLN A 832 -4.65 -2.40 33.45
C GLN A 832 -5.76 -1.50 33.99
N SER A 833 -6.35 -0.65 33.14
CA SER A 833 -7.53 0.14 33.49
C SER A 833 -8.30 0.60 32.23
N ALA A 834 -9.60 0.80 32.39
CA ALA A 834 -10.46 1.44 31.39
C ALA A 834 -11.34 2.49 32.07
N GLU A 835 -11.36 3.69 31.49
CA GLU A 835 -12.23 4.80 31.88
C GLU A 835 -13.13 5.16 30.68
N TRP A 836 -14.43 5.01 30.87
CA TRP A 836 -15.42 5.35 29.85
C TRP A 836 -15.86 6.81 29.99
N SER A 837 -16.33 7.43 28.90
CA SER A 837 -16.87 8.80 28.90
C SER A 837 -18.11 8.95 29.80
N THR A 838 -18.79 7.85 30.14
CA THR A 838 -19.87 7.79 31.13
C THR A 838 -19.41 7.93 32.58
N GLY A 839 -18.10 7.79 32.83
CA GLY A 839 -17.52 7.68 34.17
C GLY A 839 -17.49 6.25 34.74
N ASP A 840 -17.96 5.26 33.98
CA ASP A 840 -17.86 3.86 34.34
C ASP A 840 -16.43 3.33 34.21
N THR A 841 -16.13 2.25 34.93
CA THR A 841 -14.82 1.57 34.92
C THR A 841 -15.00 0.07 34.72
N GLY A 842 -14.10 -0.57 33.97
CA GLY A 842 -14.14 -2.02 33.67
C GLY A 842 -14.22 -2.34 32.18
N SER A 843 -14.10 -3.61 31.82
CA SER A 843 -14.07 -4.10 30.44
C SER A 843 -15.45 -4.27 29.78
N ILE A 844 -16.54 -4.12 30.57
CA ILE A 844 -17.92 -4.20 30.10
C ILE A 844 -18.75 -3.13 30.80
N ILE A 845 -19.55 -2.37 30.03
CA ILE A 845 -20.50 -1.38 30.56
C ILE A 845 -21.89 -1.51 29.92
N ASN A 846 -22.91 -1.00 30.61
CA ASN A 846 -24.29 -0.95 30.10
C ASN A 846 -24.68 0.51 29.81
N ILE A 847 -25.04 0.78 28.56
CA ILE A 847 -25.43 2.11 28.11
C ILE A 847 -26.94 2.20 27.91
N SER A 848 -27.55 3.27 28.41
CA SER A 848 -28.98 3.59 28.27
C SER A 848 -29.25 4.90 27.53
N ASN A 849 -28.21 5.61 27.09
CA ASN A 849 -28.32 6.89 26.40
C ASN A 849 -27.58 6.84 25.06
N SER A 850 -28.17 7.47 24.04
CA SER A 850 -27.61 7.62 22.69
C SER A 850 -26.63 8.79 22.64
N GLU A 851 -25.34 8.52 22.87
CA GLU A 851 -24.26 9.50 22.76
C GLU A 851 -23.02 8.82 22.17
N ILE A 852 -22.01 9.61 21.80
CA ILE A 852 -20.68 9.06 21.49
C ILE A 852 -20.05 8.60 22.80
N ILE A 853 -19.86 7.28 22.91
CA ILE A 853 -19.20 6.66 24.04
C ILE A 853 -17.74 6.44 23.69
N THR A 854 -16.85 7.12 24.40
CA THR A 854 -15.40 6.98 24.25
C THR A 854 -14.83 6.23 25.43
N VAL A 855 -13.86 5.36 25.21
CA VAL A 855 -13.11 4.68 26.26
C VAL A 855 -11.63 5.08 26.18
N ARG A 856 -11.03 5.33 27.33
CA ARG A 856 -9.59 5.48 27.53
C ARG A 856 -9.08 4.24 28.23
N ILE A 857 -8.12 3.56 27.61
CA ILE A 857 -7.64 2.26 28.06
C ILE A 857 -6.15 2.38 28.31
N PHE A 858 -5.70 1.90 29.46
CA PHE A 858 -4.31 1.58 29.70
C PHE A 858 -4.16 0.06 29.61
N ASP A 859 -3.36 -0.40 28.66
CA ASP A 859 -3.00 -1.82 28.57
C ASP A 859 -2.06 -2.24 29.73
N ALA A 860 -1.70 -3.52 29.77
CA ALA A 860 -0.82 -4.08 30.80
C ALA A 860 0.58 -3.41 30.83
N ASP A 861 1.00 -2.80 29.73
CA ASP A 861 2.30 -2.14 29.56
C ASP A 861 2.24 -0.62 29.82
N GLY A 862 1.04 -0.08 30.10
CA GLY A 862 0.81 1.31 30.47
C GLY A 862 0.61 2.26 29.28
N CYS A 863 0.37 1.75 28.08
CA CYS A 863 0.08 2.56 26.90
C CYS A 863 -1.38 3.01 26.87
N LEU A 864 -1.59 4.30 26.59
CA LEU A 864 -2.92 4.91 26.51
C LEU A 864 -3.50 4.72 25.12
N GLN A 865 -4.51 3.88 25.01
CA GLN A 865 -5.33 3.71 23.80
C GLN A 865 -6.70 4.38 23.98
N THR A 866 -7.31 4.78 22.87
CA THR A 866 -8.68 5.32 22.87
C THR A 866 -9.48 4.74 21.74
N ASP A 867 -10.73 4.39 22.04
CA ASP A 867 -11.71 4.01 21.03
C ASP A 867 -13.06 4.67 21.32
N SER A 868 -13.90 4.80 20.30
CA SER A 868 -15.22 5.42 20.43
C SER A 868 -16.27 4.74 19.57
N ILE A 869 -17.47 4.59 20.12
CA ILE A 869 -18.64 4.09 19.42
C ILE A 869 -19.79 5.10 19.50
N SER A 870 -20.52 5.29 18.41
CA SER A 870 -21.73 6.11 18.37
C SER A 870 -22.96 5.20 18.44
N LEU A 871 -23.87 5.49 19.38
CA LEU A 871 -25.17 4.85 19.49
C LEU A 871 -26.27 5.83 19.04
N ASN A 872 -27.25 5.31 18.31
CA ASN A 872 -28.31 6.08 17.68
C ASN A 872 -29.61 5.92 18.49
N ASP A 873 -30.34 7.02 18.74
CA ASP A 873 -31.70 7.01 19.32
C ASP A 873 -32.81 6.83 18.28
N PHE A 874 -32.46 6.47 17.06
CA PHE A 874 -33.41 6.35 15.96
C PHE A 874 -34.25 5.06 16.07
N CYS A 875 -35.43 5.19 16.67
CA CYS A 875 -36.42 4.12 16.82
C CYS A 875 -37.67 4.42 15.97
N PRO A 876 -37.69 4.04 14.69
CA PRO A 876 -38.85 4.26 13.83
C PRO A 876 -40.02 3.38 14.30
N GLY A 877 -41.23 3.94 14.22
CA GLY A 877 -42.46 3.20 14.47
C GLY A 877 -42.68 2.11 13.43
N ILE A 878 -42.78 0.85 13.86
CA ILE A 878 -43.10 -0.28 12.97
C ILE A 878 -44.59 -0.58 13.10
N VAL A 879 -45.27 -0.62 11.96
CA VAL A 879 -46.71 -0.88 11.85
C VAL A 879 -46.94 -2.01 10.85
N ASN A 880 -47.49 -3.12 11.32
CA ASN A 880 -47.92 -4.23 10.47
C ASN A 880 -49.41 -4.50 10.68
N ILE A 881 -50.18 -4.72 9.61
CA ILE A 881 -51.60 -5.05 9.71
C ILE A 881 -51.93 -6.10 8.66
N ASN A 882 -52.57 -7.18 9.11
CA ASN A 882 -52.95 -8.27 8.21
C ASN A 882 -53.98 -7.80 7.19
N ASN A 883 -53.85 -8.24 5.93
CA ASN A 883 -54.73 -7.86 4.83
C ASN A 883 -55.94 -8.82 4.66
N VAL A 884 -56.01 -9.88 5.46
CA VAL A 884 -57.09 -10.87 5.47
C VAL A 884 -57.39 -11.29 6.90
N PHE A 885 -58.66 -11.37 7.28
CA PHE A 885 -59.07 -11.96 8.56
C PHE A 885 -60.38 -12.77 8.43
N THR A 886 -60.52 -13.82 9.24
CA THR A 886 -61.54 -14.87 9.19
C THR A 886 -62.16 -15.10 10.57
N PRO A 887 -63.15 -14.29 11.00
CA PRO A 887 -63.76 -14.39 12.32
C PRO A 887 -64.70 -15.62 12.45
N ASN A 888 -64.12 -16.82 12.48
CA ASN A 888 -64.80 -18.12 12.47
C ASN A 888 -64.72 -18.88 13.81
N GLY A 889 -63.92 -18.38 14.77
CA GLY A 889 -63.73 -18.92 16.12
C GLY A 889 -62.73 -20.07 16.22
N ASP A 890 -61.84 -20.26 15.23
CA ASP A 890 -60.80 -21.30 15.26
C ASP A 890 -59.51 -20.87 15.98
N GLY A 891 -59.42 -19.60 16.40
CA GLY A 891 -58.26 -19.00 17.07
C GLY A 891 -57.21 -18.45 16.11
N ILE A 892 -57.44 -18.50 14.79
CA ILE A 892 -56.50 -18.06 13.75
C ILE A 892 -57.16 -16.93 12.94
N ASN A 893 -56.54 -15.74 12.97
CA ASN A 893 -57.03 -14.55 12.25
C ASN A 893 -58.50 -14.19 12.55
N ASP A 894 -58.96 -14.48 13.77
CA ASP A 894 -60.33 -14.18 14.22
C ASP A 894 -60.59 -12.68 14.42
N GLU A 895 -59.51 -11.90 14.56
CA GLU A 895 -59.54 -10.45 14.69
C GLU A 895 -58.59 -9.84 13.67
N LEU A 896 -58.94 -8.66 13.14
CA LEU A 896 -58.02 -7.81 12.40
C LEU A 896 -57.22 -6.99 13.41
N CYS A 897 -55.95 -7.33 13.62
CA CYS A 897 -55.07 -6.62 14.53
C CYS A 897 -53.96 -5.86 13.79
N ALA A 898 -53.63 -4.66 14.27
CA ALA A 898 -52.39 -3.98 13.92
C ALA A 898 -51.30 -4.31 14.95
N GLU A 899 -50.18 -4.85 14.51
CA GLU A 899 -48.98 -5.01 15.33
C GLU A 899 -48.19 -3.69 15.29
N LEU A 900 -48.02 -3.10 16.46
CA LEU A 900 -47.35 -1.81 16.63
C LEU A 900 -46.09 -2.01 17.49
N GLN A 901 -44.93 -1.59 16.99
CA GLN A 901 -43.69 -1.47 17.76
C GLN A 901 -43.17 -0.04 17.70
N ASN A 902 -42.59 0.46 18.79
CA ASN A 902 -42.07 1.83 18.90
C ASN A 902 -43.12 2.94 18.61
N VAL A 903 -44.42 2.62 18.76
CA VAL A 903 -45.53 3.57 18.61
C VAL A 903 -45.97 4.07 19.99
N LYS A 904 -45.96 5.39 20.19
CA LYS A 904 -46.37 6.11 21.40
C LYS A 904 -47.89 6.21 21.53
N SER A 905 -48.61 6.40 20.44
CA SER A 905 -50.08 6.35 20.39
C SER A 905 -50.59 6.06 18.98
N TYR A 906 -51.82 5.53 18.86
CA TYR A 906 -52.43 5.27 17.56
C TYR A 906 -53.91 5.66 17.51
N THR A 907 -54.47 5.72 16.29
CA THR A 907 -55.90 5.82 15.99
C THR A 907 -56.20 4.96 14.76
N LEU A 908 -56.89 3.84 14.96
CA LEU A 908 -57.36 2.94 13.91
C LEU A 908 -58.81 3.28 13.54
N ILE A 909 -59.09 3.50 12.27
CA ILE A 909 -60.42 3.81 11.74
C ILE A 909 -60.70 2.85 10.60
N LEU A 910 -61.82 2.12 10.64
CA LEU A 910 -62.23 1.22 9.57
C LEU A 910 -63.46 1.77 8.84
N PHE A 911 -63.51 1.52 7.54
CA PHE A 911 -64.58 1.97 6.64
C PHE A 911 -65.17 0.80 5.85
N ASP A 912 -66.47 0.86 5.60
CA ASP A 912 -67.14 -0.02 4.63
C ASP A 912 -66.79 0.36 3.18
N ARG A 913 -67.25 -0.46 2.21
CA ARG A 913 -67.00 -0.21 0.78
C ARG A 913 -67.66 1.07 0.22
N TRP A 914 -68.54 1.71 0.98
CA TRP A 914 -69.19 2.97 0.63
C TRP A 914 -68.51 4.18 1.29
N GLY A 915 -67.44 3.94 2.07
CA GLY A 915 -66.68 4.97 2.77
C GLY A 915 -67.29 5.41 4.10
N ASN A 916 -68.28 4.69 4.64
CA ASN A 916 -68.82 5.00 5.97
C ASN A 916 -67.89 4.42 7.04
N GLU A 917 -67.60 5.19 8.08
CA GLU A 917 -66.88 4.71 9.27
C GLU A 917 -67.71 3.65 9.99
N ILE A 918 -67.11 2.48 10.22
CA ILE A 918 -67.76 1.34 10.89
C ILE A 918 -67.11 0.97 12.22
N PHE A 919 -65.86 1.41 12.44
CA PHE A 919 -65.10 1.15 13.64
C PHE A 919 -64.05 2.25 13.84
N ARG A 920 -63.79 2.59 15.10
CA ARG A 920 -62.71 3.50 15.51
C ARG A 920 -62.17 3.05 16.85
N ASP A 921 -60.86 2.93 16.96
CA ASP A 921 -60.16 2.61 18.20
C ASP A 921 -58.90 3.47 18.37
N ASN A 922 -58.73 3.98 19.59
CA ASN A 922 -57.59 4.78 20.03
C ASN A 922 -56.98 4.20 21.32
N GLY A 923 -57.26 2.92 21.60
CA GLY A 923 -56.96 2.25 22.86
C GLY A 923 -55.53 1.72 22.92
N SER A 924 -55.36 0.58 23.59
CA SER A 924 -54.08 -0.14 23.70
C SER A 924 -54.10 -1.49 22.98
N TYR A 925 -55.20 -1.81 22.29
CA TYR A 925 -55.41 -3.09 21.61
C TYR A 925 -56.06 -2.81 20.25
N PRO A 926 -55.25 -2.55 19.20
CA PRO A 926 -55.71 -2.11 17.87
C PRO A 926 -56.29 -3.28 17.07
N CYS A 927 -57.35 -3.91 17.59
CA CYS A 927 -57.96 -5.08 16.99
C CYS A 927 -59.47 -4.90 16.79
N TRP A 928 -59.99 -5.49 15.72
CA TRP A 928 -61.42 -5.53 15.41
C TRP A 928 -61.93 -6.96 15.21
N ASP A 929 -63.05 -7.29 15.86
CA ASP A 929 -63.65 -8.62 15.92
C ASP A 929 -64.61 -8.94 14.74
N GLY A 930 -64.65 -8.06 13.74
CA GLY A 930 -65.54 -8.20 12.59
C GLY A 930 -67.01 -7.90 12.87
N LYS A 931 -67.38 -7.23 13.97
CA LYS A 931 -68.77 -6.80 14.24
C LYS A 931 -68.99 -5.31 14.03
N ILE A 932 -70.16 -4.95 13.49
CA ILE A 932 -70.63 -3.57 13.35
C ILE A 932 -71.88 -3.43 14.22
N ASN A 933 -71.85 -2.55 15.23
CA ASN A 933 -72.95 -2.37 16.20
C ASN A 933 -73.41 -3.67 16.89
N GLY A 934 -72.50 -4.64 17.07
CA GLY A 934 -72.80 -5.94 17.68
C GLY A 934 -73.36 -7.01 16.72
N GLU A 935 -73.63 -6.66 15.47
CA GLU A 935 -74.00 -7.61 14.41
C GLU A 935 -72.79 -8.00 13.55
N GLN A 936 -72.83 -9.19 12.94
CA GLN A 936 -71.74 -9.66 12.09
C GLN A 936 -71.61 -8.80 10.82
N ALA A 937 -70.42 -8.26 10.57
CA ALA A 937 -70.12 -7.55 9.33
C ALA A 937 -70.22 -8.49 8.11
N HIS A 938 -70.73 -7.99 6.99
CA HIS A 938 -70.85 -8.76 5.76
C HIS A 938 -69.48 -9.11 5.16
N GLU A 939 -69.40 -10.24 4.46
CA GLU A 939 -68.21 -10.63 3.68
C GLU A 939 -67.86 -9.57 2.62
N GLY A 940 -66.57 -9.29 2.46
CA GLY A 940 -66.04 -8.41 1.42
C GLY A 940 -64.86 -7.55 1.87
N THR A 941 -64.50 -6.59 1.03
CA THR A 941 -63.38 -5.67 1.25
C THR A 941 -63.81 -4.46 2.06
N TYR A 942 -62.97 -4.09 3.02
CA TYR A 942 -63.07 -2.93 3.90
C TYR A 942 -61.77 -2.13 3.82
N PHE A 943 -61.81 -0.88 4.27
CA PHE A 943 -60.66 0.03 4.24
C PHE A 943 -60.27 0.45 5.65
N PHE A 944 -59.00 0.78 5.86
CA PHE A 944 -58.54 1.33 7.13
C PHE A 944 -57.70 2.58 6.94
N ILE A 945 -57.72 3.43 7.96
CA ILE A 945 -56.74 4.48 8.22
C ILE A 945 -56.20 4.20 9.61
N LEU A 946 -54.89 4.06 9.74
CA LEU A 946 -54.18 3.90 10.99
C LEU A 946 -53.20 5.07 11.14
N GLU A 947 -53.54 6.00 12.02
CA GLU A 947 -52.68 7.12 12.38
C GLU A 947 -51.83 6.70 13.58
N THR A 948 -50.52 6.89 13.51
CA THR A 948 -49.58 6.56 14.59
C THR A 948 -48.72 7.76 14.92
N LEU A 949 -48.38 7.90 16.19
CA LEU A 949 -47.35 8.81 16.70
C LEU A 949 -46.28 7.93 17.33
N ASP A 950 -45.03 8.05 16.91
CA ASP A 950 -43.93 7.30 17.52
C ASP A 950 -43.28 8.03 18.71
N TYR A 951 -42.21 7.47 19.27
CA TYR A 951 -41.49 8.06 20.40
C TYR A 951 -40.58 9.25 20.00
N GLN A 952 -40.46 9.56 18.71
CA GLN A 952 -39.78 10.74 18.17
C GLN A 952 -40.76 11.89 17.90
N ASP A 953 -42.02 11.73 18.29
CA ASP A 953 -43.13 12.64 17.99
C ASP A 953 -43.41 12.79 16.49
N GLU A 954 -42.98 11.81 15.67
CA GLU A 954 -43.34 11.75 14.25
C GLU A 954 -44.68 11.07 14.05
N SER A 955 -45.52 11.67 13.20
CA SER A 955 -46.85 11.17 12.88
C SER A 955 -46.86 10.48 11.52
N ALA A 956 -47.34 9.24 11.45
CA ALA A 956 -47.54 8.50 10.21
C ALA A 956 -49.02 8.14 10.02
N SER A 957 -49.48 8.09 8.77
CA SER A 957 -50.85 7.70 8.40
C SER A 957 -50.78 6.53 7.41
N HIS A 958 -51.02 5.33 7.91
CA HIS A 958 -51.08 4.12 7.11
C HIS A 958 -52.50 3.91 6.59
N ARG A 959 -52.65 3.66 5.29
CA ARG A 959 -53.95 3.45 4.65
C ARG A 959 -53.91 2.17 3.83
N GLY A 960 -54.98 1.42 3.85
CA GLY A 960 -55.04 0.19 3.07
C GLY A 960 -56.42 -0.43 3.07
N SER A 961 -56.49 -1.64 2.54
CA SER A 961 -57.70 -2.45 2.53
C SER A 961 -57.41 -3.83 3.09
N PHE A 962 -58.42 -4.42 3.71
CA PHE A 962 -58.39 -5.82 4.14
C PHE A 962 -59.66 -6.53 3.67
N THR A 963 -59.58 -7.85 3.54
CA THR A 963 -60.71 -8.69 3.13
C THR A 963 -61.21 -9.51 4.31
N LEU A 964 -62.51 -9.43 4.56
CA LEU A 964 -63.23 -10.23 5.55
C LEU A 964 -63.87 -11.43 4.87
N PHE A 965 -63.50 -12.65 5.28
CA PHE A 965 -64.09 -13.92 4.84
C PHE A 965 -64.89 -14.58 5.97
N ARG A 966 -66.07 -15.14 5.68
CA ARG A 966 -66.95 -15.81 6.66
C ARG A 966 -67.50 -17.14 6.17
#